data_AF-A0A1G1HR06-F1
#
_entry.id   AF-A0A1G1HR06-F1
#
_cell.length_a   1.000
_cell.length_b   1.000
_cell.length_c   1.000
_cell.angle_alpha   90.00
_cell.angle_beta   90.00
_cell.angle_gamma   90.00
#
_symmetry.space_group_name_H-M   'P 1'
#
loop_
_entity.id
_entity.type
_entity.pdbx_description
1 polymer ?
#
loop_
_entity_poly.entity_id
_entity_poly.type
_entity_poly.pdbx_seq_one_letter_code
_entity_poly.pdbx_strand_id
1 'polypeptide(L)'
;MDTETREDIKQETDFLSGNEMASLAASQIDFHVMGYYPITPSTEIAENLDEMKAEGEHDILLIPGEGEHGAAAICYGASTTGARVFNATSAQGLLYAMEQLPVQSGTRFPMLLDVVARSVSGPLDIRCDHSDIMMALNCGWIILMAKDPQAAYDMNIIGVKIGELEDVRLPVIVCYDGFFTSHQKRRVQYFSDKMVVQNYVGFHPPKYTSIDVKNPITIGPYMNDPDLINNKKQQSIAMEMAYNRLAEVFDSYYQISGRRYGILDTYMMEDADIALVILNSAFETSKEAVDRLRAEGFKVGVMMPNVIRPFPVKEIRECMKNIRALCVADRQESFGGWGGNMSIEIKAALKDDPDNKTLIISRVYGLGGKEFYVEDAMDMLKEASDVAKKGKVEIPFEYVGATPGDLSYTPGQKQSPMTKEETSPGIISLNRDAQTGKFDIKGVSGRPLNEMPKRISQGHSACSGCGIFPGLDTFFKGIQGHVVVLFQTGCGMVVTTGYPYTSHNVTYIHNLFQSGAPTLGGVVDAFKERQRRGEIPRSEDITFVMVTGDGGMDIGMGHAIGAALRNHNMIILEYDNQGYMNTGAQLSFSTPMGHATSTSHVGPYQSGHKLHHKDTPQIMAACNINYVFTGIATQYRDLIKKAAKAQYFAKNEGLVYGKLLIACPLEWKSEEKIGLEIIQAAVDSCFFPLYEIEHGITNITYNPEEKGKKTPVTEWLKLMGKTRHLLKPEYKDVAESVQKEVDRRWERLKAMHEHPLL
;
A
#
# COMPACT_ATOMS: atom_id res chain seq x y z
N MET A 1 10.72 39.27 15.76
CA MET A 1 9.66 40.13 15.20
C MET A 1 8.68 40.38 16.31
N ASP A 2 8.30 41.64 16.54
CA ASP A 2 7.33 42.03 17.57
C ASP A 2 5.92 41.57 17.17
N THR A 3 5.05 41.38 18.16
CA THR A 3 3.68 40.88 18.06
C THR A 3 2.77 41.65 17.08
N GLU A 4 3.16 42.84 16.64
CA GLU A 4 2.44 43.67 15.68
C GLU A 4 2.42 43.08 14.25
N THR A 5 3.39 42.25 13.83
CA THR A 5 3.38 41.67 12.46
C THR A 5 2.49 40.45 12.28
N ARG A 6 1.95 39.88 13.37
CA ARG A 6 1.14 38.65 13.32
C ARG A 6 -0.32 38.90 12.95
N GLU A 7 -0.86 40.09 13.21
CA GLU A 7 -2.25 40.44 12.87
C GLU A 7 -2.52 40.45 11.36
N ASP A 8 -1.47 40.56 10.53
CA ASP A 8 -1.57 40.64 9.08
C ASP A 8 -1.57 39.27 8.35
N ILE A 9 -1.19 38.17 9.01
CA ILE A 9 -1.16 36.84 8.37
C ILE A 9 -2.54 36.17 8.47
N LYS A 10 -3.32 36.29 7.39
CA LYS A 10 -4.67 35.73 7.32
C LYS A 10 -4.65 34.20 7.27
N GLN A 11 -5.33 33.58 8.25
CA GLN A 11 -5.57 32.14 8.31
C GLN A 11 -7.06 31.84 8.15
N GLU A 12 -7.37 30.71 7.53
CA GLU A 12 -8.73 30.21 7.35
C GLU A 12 -9.00 29.05 8.29
N THR A 13 -10.24 28.93 8.76
CA THR A 13 -10.67 27.87 9.66
C THR A 13 -11.63 26.96 8.92
N ASP A 14 -11.36 25.65 8.96
CA ASP A 14 -12.13 24.64 8.25
C ASP A 14 -12.24 23.35 9.06
N PHE A 15 -12.98 22.36 8.56
CA PHE A 15 -13.17 21.05 9.16
C PHE A 15 -12.60 19.95 8.24
N LEU A 16 -11.30 19.67 8.40
CA LEU A 16 -10.53 18.79 7.51
C LEU A 16 -9.83 17.66 8.26
N SER A 17 -9.55 16.58 7.55
CA SER A 17 -8.83 15.38 7.99
C SER A 17 -7.31 15.58 7.92
N GLY A 18 -6.54 14.68 8.52
CA GLY A 18 -5.08 14.72 8.44
C GLY A 18 -4.54 14.59 7.01
N ASN A 19 -5.15 13.74 6.17
CA ASN A 19 -4.73 13.58 4.77
C ASN A 19 -5.10 14.79 3.90
N GLU A 20 -6.27 15.40 4.12
CA GLU A 20 -6.64 16.68 3.48
C GLU A 20 -5.63 17.78 3.85
N MET A 21 -5.26 17.85 5.14
CA MET A 21 -4.29 18.81 5.65
C MET A 21 -2.86 18.58 5.14
N ALA A 22 -2.41 17.32 5.00
CA ALA A 22 -1.13 16.99 4.39
C ALA A 22 -1.09 17.38 2.90
N SER A 23 -2.17 17.11 2.15
CA SER A 23 -2.29 17.46 0.73
C SER A 23 -2.28 18.97 0.52
N LEU A 24 -3.00 19.71 1.37
CA LEU A 24 -3.00 21.17 1.36
C LEU A 24 -1.61 21.75 1.66
N ALA A 25 -0.92 21.20 2.67
CA ALA A 25 0.46 21.60 2.96
C ALA A 25 1.37 21.36 1.75
N ALA A 26 1.29 20.19 1.12
CA ALA A 26 2.10 19.85 -0.05
C ALA A 26 1.85 20.80 -1.24
N SER A 27 0.58 21.14 -1.52
CA SER A 27 0.21 22.15 -2.51
C SER A 27 0.80 23.53 -2.20
N GLN A 28 0.71 23.97 -0.95
CA GLN A 28 1.20 25.30 -0.55
C GLN A 28 2.73 25.40 -0.44
N ILE A 29 3.42 24.31 -0.10
CA ILE A 29 4.89 24.21 -0.08
C ILE A 29 5.48 24.34 -1.48
N ASP A 30 4.71 23.98 -2.52
CA ASP A 30 5.13 23.97 -3.93
C ASP A 30 6.17 22.88 -4.20
N PHE A 31 5.82 21.63 -3.92
CA PHE A 31 6.64 20.48 -4.29
C PHE A 31 6.73 20.34 -5.82
N HIS A 32 7.88 19.92 -6.33
CA HIS A 32 8.03 19.74 -7.79
C HIS A 32 7.53 18.37 -8.24
N VAL A 33 7.83 17.32 -7.46
CA VAL A 33 7.58 15.91 -7.82
C VAL A 33 7.06 15.14 -6.62
N MET A 34 6.07 14.28 -6.87
CA MET A 34 5.67 13.20 -5.97
C MET A 34 5.75 11.87 -6.71
N GLY A 35 6.69 11.02 -6.32
CA GLY A 35 6.61 9.59 -6.64
C GLY A 35 5.63 8.95 -5.67
N TYR A 36 4.61 8.24 -6.18
CA TYR A 36 3.59 7.66 -5.33
C TYR A 36 3.27 6.22 -5.70
N TYR A 37 2.82 5.46 -4.71
CA TYR A 37 2.15 4.18 -4.91
C TYR A 37 1.08 4.04 -3.83
N PRO A 38 -0.14 3.63 -4.19
CA PRO A 38 -1.27 3.70 -3.28
C PRO A 38 -1.32 2.54 -2.29
N ILE A 39 -1.44 2.91 -1.01
CA ILE A 39 -1.65 1.99 0.10
C ILE A 39 -2.53 2.66 1.17
N THR A 40 -3.62 2.01 1.56
CA THR A 40 -4.47 2.50 2.65
C THR A 40 -3.66 2.57 3.95
N PRO A 41 -3.80 3.62 4.78
CA PRO A 41 -4.65 4.82 4.62
C PRO A 41 -3.98 6.07 4.01
N SER A 42 -2.76 5.99 3.47
CA SER A 42 -2.06 7.15 2.89
C SER A 42 -2.50 7.50 1.46
N THR A 43 -3.19 6.60 0.77
CA THR A 43 -3.61 6.79 -0.63
C THR A 43 -4.32 8.12 -0.90
N GLU A 44 -5.20 8.56 0.01
CA GLU A 44 -6.03 9.76 -0.14
C GLU A 44 -5.19 11.02 -0.39
N ILE A 45 -3.93 11.06 0.07
CA ILE A 45 -3.03 12.20 -0.17
C ILE A 45 -2.75 12.38 -1.67
N ALA A 46 -2.43 11.30 -2.38
CA ALA A 46 -2.18 11.37 -3.82
C ALA A 46 -3.47 11.64 -4.61
N GLU A 47 -4.62 11.19 -4.10
CA GLU A 47 -5.93 11.43 -4.71
C GLU A 47 -6.32 12.91 -4.62
N ASN A 48 -6.21 13.48 -3.43
CA ASN A 48 -6.47 14.90 -3.20
C ASN A 48 -5.56 15.80 -4.03
N LEU A 49 -4.26 15.48 -4.11
CA LEU A 49 -3.32 16.24 -4.95
C LEU A 49 -3.65 16.12 -6.44
N ASP A 50 -4.07 14.94 -6.92
CA ASP A 50 -4.48 14.82 -8.32
C ASP A 50 -5.79 15.56 -8.61
N GLU A 51 -6.73 15.59 -7.66
CA GLU A 51 -7.97 16.37 -7.76
C GLU A 51 -7.67 17.89 -7.79
N MET A 52 -6.88 18.39 -6.85
CA MET A 52 -6.43 19.79 -6.79
C MET A 52 -5.71 20.21 -8.07
N LYS A 53 -4.88 19.32 -8.63
CA LYS A 53 -4.20 19.55 -9.91
C LYS A 53 -5.18 19.64 -11.08
N ALA A 54 -6.21 18.78 -11.10
CA ALA A 54 -7.21 18.78 -12.17
C ALA A 54 -7.99 20.10 -12.22
N GLU A 55 -8.16 20.75 -11.06
CA GLU A 55 -8.76 22.08 -10.89
C GLU A 55 -7.76 23.25 -11.02
N GLY A 56 -6.46 22.97 -11.14
CA GLY A 56 -5.41 23.97 -11.39
C GLY A 56 -4.88 24.67 -10.14
N GLU A 57 -5.05 24.08 -8.96
CA GLU A 57 -4.59 24.66 -7.70
C GLU A 57 -3.06 24.57 -7.53
N HIS A 58 -2.44 23.56 -8.14
CA HIS A 58 -0.99 23.37 -8.21
C HIS A 58 -0.57 22.61 -9.49
N ASP A 59 0.73 22.51 -9.75
CA ASP A 59 1.30 21.83 -10.92
C ASP A 59 2.22 20.63 -10.59
N ILE A 60 2.38 20.28 -9.30
CA ILE A 60 3.15 19.12 -8.78
C ILE A 60 3.08 17.91 -9.74
N LEU A 61 4.22 17.39 -10.16
CA LEU A 61 4.28 16.22 -11.04
C LEU A 61 4.11 14.92 -10.22
N LEU A 62 2.92 14.34 -10.30
CA LEU A 62 2.62 13.02 -9.74
C LEU A 62 3.07 11.91 -10.70
N ILE A 63 3.96 11.03 -10.23
CA ILE A 63 4.50 9.91 -11.02
C ILE A 63 4.15 8.60 -10.31
N PRO A 64 3.30 7.74 -10.90
CA PRO A 64 2.98 6.44 -10.33
C PRO A 64 4.20 5.51 -10.44
N GLY A 65 4.65 4.97 -9.31
CA GLY A 65 5.57 3.84 -9.28
C GLY A 65 4.86 2.53 -9.62
N GLU A 66 5.62 1.49 -9.94
CA GLU A 66 5.12 0.11 -10.02
C GLU A 66 4.88 -0.52 -8.64
N GLY A 67 5.47 0.06 -7.60
CA GLY A 67 5.39 -0.32 -6.19
C GLY A 67 6.02 0.77 -5.31
N GLU A 68 5.95 0.63 -3.99
CA GLU A 68 6.51 1.63 -3.07
C GLU A 68 8.04 1.74 -3.16
N HIS A 69 8.74 0.65 -3.53
CA HIS A 69 10.18 0.70 -3.80
C HIS A 69 10.51 1.63 -4.99
N GLY A 70 9.82 1.45 -6.11
CA GLY A 70 9.94 2.32 -7.29
C GLY A 70 9.50 3.75 -7.01
N ALA A 71 8.42 3.96 -6.26
CA ALA A 71 7.96 5.30 -5.86
C ALA A 71 9.02 6.04 -5.03
N ALA A 72 9.64 5.37 -4.05
CA ALA A 72 10.74 5.94 -3.28
C ALA A 72 11.99 6.21 -4.13
N ALA A 73 12.30 5.35 -5.11
CA ALA A 73 13.41 5.56 -6.04
C ALA A 73 13.17 6.76 -6.99
N ILE A 74 11.94 6.94 -7.49
CA ILE A 74 11.54 8.13 -8.25
C ILE A 74 11.78 9.40 -7.42
N CYS A 75 11.33 9.40 -6.17
CA CYS A 75 11.54 10.51 -5.24
C CYS A 75 13.03 10.79 -5.01
N TYR A 76 13.83 9.74 -4.81
CA TYR A 76 15.28 9.90 -4.66
C TYR A 76 15.92 10.51 -5.89
N GLY A 77 15.66 9.96 -7.08
CA GLY A 77 16.16 10.50 -8.35
C GLY A 77 15.81 11.98 -8.53
N ALA A 78 14.54 12.36 -8.28
CA ALA A 78 14.10 13.75 -8.36
C ALA A 78 14.85 14.66 -7.36
N SER A 79 15.05 14.23 -6.11
CA SER A 79 15.74 15.03 -5.09
C SER A 79 17.19 15.32 -5.46
N THR A 80 17.86 14.42 -6.20
CA THR A 80 19.25 14.65 -6.65
C THR A 80 19.40 15.85 -7.58
N THR A 81 18.31 16.29 -8.23
CA THR A 81 18.31 17.46 -9.10
C THR A 81 18.25 18.77 -8.31
N GLY A 82 17.94 18.70 -7.01
CA GLY A 82 17.60 19.84 -6.16
C GLY A 82 16.11 20.18 -6.13
N ALA A 83 15.27 19.39 -6.81
CA ALA A 83 13.83 19.52 -6.71
C ALA A 83 13.35 19.20 -5.28
N ARG A 84 12.36 19.95 -4.79
CA ARG A 84 11.54 19.56 -3.64
C ARG A 84 10.70 18.34 -4.00
N VAL A 85 10.78 17.32 -3.16
CA VAL A 85 10.13 16.03 -3.37
C VAL A 85 9.26 15.65 -2.19
N PHE A 86 8.06 15.17 -2.50
CA PHE A 86 7.10 14.63 -1.56
C PHE A 86 6.83 13.15 -1.83
N ASN A 87 6.52 12.39 -0.80
CA ASN A 87 6.11 10.99 -0.88
C ASN A 87 5.13 10.70 0.26
N ALA A 88 4.26 9.71 0.09
CA ALA A 88 3.36 9.25 1.14
C ALA A 88 3.26 7.72 1.11
N THR A 89 3.29 7.09 2.28
CA THR A 89 3.17 5.63 2.39
C THR A 89 2.67 5.18 3.77
N SER A 90 2.48 3.87 3.92
CA SER A 90 2.01 3.22 5.16
C SER A 90 2.50 1.76 5.20
N ALA A 91 2.67 1.18 6.40
CA ALA A 91 2.81 -0.27 6.62
C ALA A 91 3.72 -1.01 5.63
N GLN A 92 3.15 -1.97 4.87
CA GLN A 92 3.90 -2.81 3.93
C GLN A 92 4.60 -1.99 2.85
N GLY A 93 4.03 -0.86 2.49
CA GLY A 93 4.61 0.07 1.55
C GLY A 93 5.90 0.70 2.07
N LEU A 94 5.89 1.16 3.33
CA LEU A 94 7.09 1.66 3.99
C LEU A 94 8.17 0.57 4.08
N LEU A 95 7.80 -0.65 4.45
CA LEU A 95 8.73 -1.79 4.52
C LEU A 95 9.31 -2.14 3.15
N TYR A 96 8.50 -2.06 2.09
CA TYR A 96 8.98 -2.32 0.74
C TYR A 96 9.88 -1.20 0.20
N ALA A 97 9.60 0.06 0.58
CA ALA A 97 10.46 1.21 0.29
C ALA A 97 11.72 1.27 1.17
N MET A 98 11.80 0.51 2.27
CA MET A 98 12.80 0.66 3.32
C MET A 98 14.25 0.55 2.83
N GLU A 99 14.52 -0.21 1.77
CA GLU A 99 15.85 -0.29 1.17
C GLU A 99 16.36 1.08 0.68
N GLN A 100 15.46 1.95 0.21
CA GLN A 100 15.80 3.29 -0.28
C GLN A 100 16.11 4.27 0.85
N LEU A 101 15.46 4.14 2.01
CA LEU A 101 15.52 5.13 3.09
C LEU A 101 16.95 5.39 3.61
N PRO A 102 17.77 4.37 3.93
CA PRO A 102 19.17 4.57 4.34
C PRO A 102 20.06 5.20 3.25
N VAL A 103 19.75 4.95 1.97
CA VAL A 103 20.47 5.56 0.84
C VAL A 103 20.12 7.04 0.71
N GLN A 104 18.83 7.36 0.77
CA GLN A 104 18.31 8.73 0.72
C GLN A 104 18.90 9.59 1.84
N SER A 105 18.95 9.08 3.07
CA SER A 105 19.53 9.80 4.20
C SER A 105 21.06 9.87 4.16
N GLY A 106 21.73 8.79 3.77
CA GLY A 106 23.20 8.71 3.74
C GLY A 106 23.85 9.62 2.69
N THR A 107 23.10 9.93 1.63
CA THR A 107 23.52 10.85 0.55
C THR A 107 23.13 12.30 0.79
N ARG A 108 22.34 12.59 1.83
CA ARG A 108 21.98 13.95 2.28
C ARG A 108 21.27 14.79 1.22
N PHE A 109 20.29 14.17 0.54
CA PHE A 109 19.33 14.86 -0.32
C PHE A 109 18.00 15.02 0.42
N PRO A 110 17.58 16.26 0.76
CA PRO A 110 16.32 16.50 1.46
C PRO A 110 15.10 16.07 0.63
N MET A 111 14.12 15.49 1.33
CA MET A 111 12.78 15.20 0.84
C MET A 111 11.86 15.00 2.04
N LEU A 112 10.55 15.06 1.80
CA LEU A 112 9.53 14.84 2.82
C LEU A 112 8.76 13.54 2.52
N LEU A 113 8.61 12.70 3.54
CA LEU A 113 7.83 11.48 3.50
C LEU A 113 6.73 11.52 4.57
N ASP A 114 5.48 11.47 4.16
CA ASP A 114 4.38 11.27 5.08
C ASP A 114 4.17 9.77 5.33
N VAL A 115 4.31 9.36 6.59
CA VAL A 115 3.99 8.00 7.04
C VAL A 115 2.67 8.05 7.77
N VAL A 116 1.62 7.57 7.11
CA VAL A 116 0.32 7.40 7.76
C VAL A 116 0.31 6.04 8.44
N ALA A 117 0.61 6.04 9.74
CA ALA A 117 1.01 4.86 10.50
C ALA A 117 -0.09 3.79 10.54
N ARG A 118 0.30 2.57 10.16
CA ARG A 118 -0.57 1.41 9.99
C ARG A 118 0.13 0.13 10.42
N SER A 119 -0.67 -0.83 10.91
CA SER A 119 -0.25 -2.19 11.21
C SER A 119 0.51 -2.89 10.07
N VAL A 120 1.72 -3.33 10.41
CA VAL A 120 2.51 -4.25 9.59
C VAL A 120 1.83 -5.62 9.59
N SER A 121 1.65 -6.19 8.41
CA SER A 121 0.86 -7.40 8.18
C SER A 121 1.53 -8.66 8.75
N GLY A 122 0.73 -9.48 9.43
CA GLY A 122 1.05 -10.83 9.88
C GLY A 122 0.10 -11.32 10.97
N PRO A 123 -1.25 -11.28 10.79
CA PRO A 123 -2.02 -11.18 9.53
C PRO A 123 -2.31 -9.75 9.04
N LEU A 124 -2.86 -9.59 7.82
CA LEU A 124 -3.13 -8.26 7.26
C LEU A 124 -4.16 -7.49 8.09
N ASP A 125 -3.79 -6.29 8.51
CA ASP A 125 -4.68 -5.28 9.06
C ASP A 125 -4.40 -3.95 8.33
N ILE A 126 -5.46 -3.19 8.08
CA ILE A 126 -5.38 -1.85 7.47
C ILE A 126 -5.31 -0.75 8.50
N ARG A 127 -5.66 -1.05 9.76
CA ARG A 127 -5.86 -0.08 10.83
C ARG A 127 -4.55 0.35 11.48
N CYS A 128 -4.65 1.30 12.40
CA CYS A 128 -3.52 2.00 12.97
C CYS A 128 -2.75 1.19 13.99
N ASP A 129 -1.44 1.14 13.83
CA ASP A 129 -0.48 1.06 14.92
C ASP A 129 0.83 1.74 14.47
N HIS A 130 1.89 1.69 15.27
CA HIS A 130 3.19 2.32 14.95
C HIS A 130 4.26 1.32 14.51
N SER A 131 3.88 0.07 14.18
CA SER A 131 4.83 -0.98 13.79
C SER A 131 5.66 -0.62 12.56
N ASP A 132 5.13 0.18 11.65
CA ASP A 132 5.83 0.62 10.45
C ASP A 132 6.89 1.68 10.75
N ILE A 133 6.52 2.80 11.37
CA ILE A 133 7.44 3.88 11.70
C ILE A 133 8.54 3.41 12.65
N MET A 134 8.22 2.48 13.57
CA MET A 134 9.22 1.92 14.49
C MET A 134 10.30 1.10 13.77
N MET A 135 9.99 0.50 12.61
CA MET A 135 11.01 -0.14 11.77
C MET A 135 11.90 0.87 11.03
N ALA A 136 11.42 2.09 10.77
CA ALA A 136 12.17 3.13 10.07
C ALA A 136 13.11 3.95 10.98
N LEU A 137 13.05 3.78 12.31
CA LEU A 137 13.83 4.55 13.30
C LEU A 137 15.34 4.63 13.04
N ASN A 138 15.89 3.59 12.40
CA ASN A 138 17.34 3.45 12.16
C ASN A 138 17.76 3.87 10.75
N CYS A 139 16.85 4.43 9.95
CA CYS A 139 17.15 4.81 8.57
C CYS A 139 17.90 6.13 8.44
N GLY A 140 18.17 6.85 9.54
CA GLY A 140 18.90 8.14 9.51
C GLY A 140 18.06 9.33 9.05
N TRP A 141 16.73 9.21 9.10
CA TRP A 141 15.77 10.27 8.82
C TRP A 141 15.42 11.04 10.10
N ILE A 142 15.11 12.33 9.97
CA ILE A 142 14.42 13.08 11.03
C ILE A 142 12.98 12.57 11.06
N ILE A 143 12.41 12.36 12.24
CA ILE A 143 11.05 11.83 12.39
C ILE A 143 10.28 12.74 13.34
N LEU A 144 9.30 13.43 12.75
CA LEU A 144 8.33 14.30 13.41
C LEU A 144 7.01 13.56 13.57
N MET A 145 6.37 13.74 14.72
CA MET A 145 5.11 13.09 15.09
C MET A 145 3.98 14.12 15.10
N ALA A 146 2.89 13.81 14.42
CA ALA A 146 1.71 14.65 14.33
C ALA A 146 0.51 13.99 15.02
N LYS A 147 0.11 14.56 16.16
CA LYS A 147 -0.96 14.01 17.02
C LYS A 147 -2.38 14.23 16.52
N ASP A 148 -2.58 15.19 15.61
CA ASP A 148 -3.90 15.59 15.12
C ASP A 148 -3.79 16.21 13.70
N PRO A 149 -4.92 16.44 13.00
CA PRO A 149 -4.92 17.03 11.67
C PRO A 149 -4.24 18.41 11.57
N GLN A 150 -4.27 19.22 12.63
CA GLN A 150 -3.57 20.51 12.64
C GLN A 150 -2.05 20.30 12.59
N ALA A 151 -1.55 19.38 13.40
CA ALA A 151 -0.14 19.03 13.43
C ALA A 151 0.31 18.36 12.11
N ALA A 152 -0.55 17.63 11.41
CA ALA A 152 -0.21 17.05 10.10
C ALA A 152 0.18 18.14 9.07
N TYR A 153 -0.59 19.23 9.00
CA TYR A 153 -0.26 20.39 8.17
C TYR A 153 1.00 21.12 8.64
N ASP A 154 1.08 21.43 9.94
CA ASP A 154 2.19 22.21 10.49
C ASP A 154 3.53 21.48 10.38
N MET A 155 3.56 20.17 10.68
CA MET A 155 4.77 19.35 10.64
C MET A 155 5.27 19.09 9.21
N ASN A 156 4.40 19.09 8.21
CA ASN A 156 4.81 19.06 6.81
C ASN A 156 5.66 20.30 6.46
N ILE A 157 5.18 21.49 6.84
CA ILE A 157 5.86 22.77 6.58
C ILE A 157 7.16 22.89 7.40
N ILE A 158 7.11 22.52 8.69
CA ILE A 158 8.27 22.47 9.58
C ILE A 158 9.31 21.47 9.04
N GLY A 159 8.87 20.30 8.58
CA GLY A 159 9.70 19.22 8.07
C GLY A 159 10.54 19.66 6.88
N VAL A 160 9.94 20.32 5.90
CA VAL A 160 10.69 20.89 4.76
C VAL A 160 11.72 21.90 5.25
N LYS A 161 11.34 22.80 6.16
CA LYS A 161 12.25 23.83 6.69
C LYS A 161 13.48 23.24 7.36
N ILE A 162 13.31 22.26 8.26
CA ILE A 162 14.43 21.65 8.99
C ILE A 162 15.30 20.78 8.07
N GLY A 163 14.68 20.02 7.17
CA GLY A 163 15.38 19.11 6.26
C GLY A 163 16.27 19.84 5.25
N GLU A 164 15.85 21.03 4.80
CA GLU A 164 16.55 21.85 3.81
C GLU A 164 17.64 22.77 4.39
N LEU A 165 17.81 22.86 5.71
CA LEU A 165 18.91 23.63 6.30
C LEU A 165 20.26 23.07 5.85
N GLU A 166 21.19 23.94 5.43
CA GLU A 166 22.47 23.55 4.82
C GLU A 166 23.35 22.67 5.72
N ASP A 167 23.34 22.90 7.03
CA ASP A 167 24.08 22.11 8.03
C ASP A 167 23.39 20.78 8.37
N VAL A 168 22.10 20.65 8.06
CA VAL A 168 21.29 19.44 8.24
C VAL A 168 21.28 18.62 6.95
N ARG A 169 20.55 19.06 5.92
CA ARG A 169 20.37 18.36 4.64
C ARG A 169 19.98 16.88 4.81
N LEU A 170 18.99 16.62 5.65
CA LEU A 170 18.49 15.27 5.91
C LEU A 170 17.04 15.17 5.43
N PRO A 171 16.62 13.99 4.94
CA PRO A 171 15.23 13.75 4.66
C PRO A 171 14.41 13.61 5.95
N VAL A 172 13.12 13.93 5.87
CA VAL A 172 12.22 14.06 7.02
C VAL A 172 10.97 13.19 6.84
N ILE A 173 10.63 12.42 7.87
CA ILE A 173 9.37 11.72 7.99
C ILE A 173 8.43 12.55 8.87
N VAL A 174 7.21 12.78 8.40
CA VAL A 174 6.10 13.23 9.24
C VAL A 174 5.15 12.05 9.44
N CYS A 175 5.01 11.60 10.68
CA CYS A 175 4.25 10.41 11.03
C CYS A 175 3.00 10.77 11.83
N TYR A 176 1.84 10.29 11.38
CA TYR A 176 0.57 10.46 12.08
C TYR A 176 -0.32 9.23 11.95
N ASP A 177 -1.32 9.11 12.82
CA ASP A 177 -2.07 7.86 12.97
C ASP A 177 -3.05 7.61 11.81
N GLY A 178 -2.97 6.40 11.24
CA GLY A 178 -3.97 5.86 10.32
C GLY A 178 -5.39 5.90 10.91
N PHE A 179 -6.39 6.29 10.13
CA PHE A 179 -7.78 6.53 10.52
C PHE A 179 -7.99 7.60 11.62
N PHE A 180 -7.39 7.46 12.80
CA PHE A 180 -7.54 8.36 13.94
C PHE A 180 -7.04 9.79 13.69
N THR A 181 -6.06 9.99 12.80
CA THR A 181 -5.62 11.34 12.40
C THR A 181 -5.82 11.56 10.91
N SER A 182 -5.44 10.59 10.07
CA SER A 182 -5.57 10.72 8.61
C SER A 182 -6.99 10.97 8.12
N HIS A 183 -8.00 10.28 8.67
CA HIS A 183 -9.39 10.35 8.18
C HIS A 183 -10.30 11.11 9.14
N GLN A 184 -9.95 11.21 10.43
CA GLN A 184 -10.74 11.96 11.39
C GLN A 184 -10.66 13.46 11.08
N LYS A 185 -11.79 14.06 10.73
CA LYS A 185 -11.90 15.51 10.55
C LYS A 185 -11.90 16.23 11.90
N ARG A 186 -11.17 17.35 11.98
CA ARG A 186 -11.16 18.27 13.12
C ARG A 186 -11.22 19.71 12.63
N ARG A 187 -11.60 20.63 13.53
CA ARG A 187 -11.48 22.06 13.25
C ARG A 187 -10.00 22.42 13.21
N VAL A 188 -9.54 22.93 12.07
CA VAL A 188 -8.14 23.24 11.77
C VAL A 188 -8.00 24.66 11.23
N GLN A 189 -6.78 25.16 11.20
CA GLN A 189 -6.39 26.44 10.64
C GLN A 189 -5.23 26.26 9.64
N TYR A 190 -5.35 26.90 8.49
CA TYR A 190 -4.31 26.94 7.46
C TYR A 190 -4.11 28.35 6.93
N PHE A 191 -2.96 28.62 6.31
CA PHE A 191 -2.67 29.92 5.72
C PHE A 191 -3.49 30.12 4.45
N SER A 192 -4.21 31.24 4.35
CA SER A 192 -5.03 31.56 3.17
C SER A 192 -4.19 31.93 1.94
N ASP A 193 -2.98 32.46 2.16
CA ASP A 193 -2.02 32.77 1.11
C ASP A 193 -0.85 31.79 1.16
N LYS A 194 -0.68 31.00 0.09
CA LYS A 194 0.44 30.06 -0.06
C LYS A 194 1.81 30.73 0.00
N MET A 195 1.91 32.02 -0.34
CA MET A 195 3.17 32.77 -0.25
C MET A 195 3.72 32.82 1.17
N VAL A 196 2.86 32.77 2.20
CA VAL A 196 3.31 32.70 3.60
C VAL A 196 4.12 31.41 3.83
N VAL A 197 3.61 30.28 3.35
CA VAL A 197 4.29 28.98 3.44
C VAL A 197 5.57 28.98 2.62
N GLN A 198 5.50 29.41 1.36
CA GLN A 198 6.65 29.45 0.44
C GLN A 198 7.78 30.36 0.95
N ASN A 199 7.45 31.52 1.53
CA ASN A 199 8.43 32.43 2.13
C ASN A 199 9.05 31.85 3.40
N TYR A 200 8.27 31.11 4.20
CA TYR A 200 8.76 30.45 5.40
C TYR A 200 9.76 29.32 5.09
N VAL A 201 9.38 28.39 4.20
CA VAL A 201 10.31 27.33 3.76
C VAL A 201 11.50 27.95 3.03
N GLY A 202 11.26 29.00 2.24
CA GLY A 202 12.26 29.81 1.57
C GLY A 202 12.69 29.20 0.23
N PHE A 203 13.75 29.74 -0.36
CA PHE A 203 14.39 29.14 -1.53
C PHE A 203 15.57 28.26 -1.10
N HIS A 204 15.65 27.04 -1.62
CA HIS A 204 16.77 26.12 -1.38
C HIS A 204 17.56 25.88 -2.69
N PRO A 205 18.62 26.66 -2.96
CA PRO A 205 19.51 26.35 -4.07
C PRO A 205 20.32 25.09 -3.73
N PRO A 206 20.24 24.01 -4.53
CA PRO A 206 21.01 22.81 -4.26
C PRO A 206 22.51 23.11 -4.40
N LYS A 207 23.28 22.84 -3.34
CA LYS A 207 24.74 22.92 -3.41
C LYS A 207 25.35 21.90 -4.37
N TYR A 208 24.72 20.73 -4.47
CA TYR A 208 25.10 19.63 -5.32
C TYR A 208 23.87 19.19 -6.10
N THR A 209 23.99 19.02 -7.40
CA THR A 209 22.88 18.62 -8.27
C THR A 209 23.34 17.67 -9.37
N SER A 210 22.49 16.70 -9.72
CA SER A 210 22.71 15.74 -10.81
C SER A 210 22.55 16.34 -12.21
N ILE A 211 22.08 17.58 -12.33
CA ILE A 211 21.80 18.24 -13.62
C ILE A 211 22.75 19.41 -13.94
N ASP A 212 23.80 19.62 -13.14
CA ASP A 212 24.86 20.58 -13.49
C ASP A 212 25.92 19.91 -14.39
N VAL A 213 25.70 19.99 -15.70
CA VAL A 213 26.64 19.48 -16.72
C VAL A 213 27.97 20.22 -16.76
N LYS A 214 28.07 21.42 -16.15
CA LYS A 214 29.32 22.20 -16.10
C LYS A 214 30.18 21.79 -14.90
N ASN A 215 29.55 21.34 -13.81
CA ASN A 215 30.23 20.83 -12.61
C ASN A 215 29.72 19.43 -12.25
N PRO A 216 30.03 18.40 -13.07
CA PRO A 216 29.52 17.05 -12.85
C PRO A 216 30.02 16.48 -11.53
N ILE A 217 29.14 15.75 -10.84
CA ILE A 217 29.42 15.08 -9.57
C ILE A 217 29.05 13.60 -9.64
N THR A 218 29.62 12.80 -8.73
CA THR A 218 29.21 11.41 -8.51
C THR A 218 28.32 11.34 -7.27
N ILE A 219 27.11 10.80 -7.42
CA ILE A 219 26.15 10.58 -6.34
C ILE A 219 26.05 9.07 -6.09
N GLY A 220 26.13 8.66 -4.81
CA GLY A 220 26.08 7.25 -4.41
C GLY A 220 27.27 6.41 -4.88
N PRO A 221 28.54 6.84 -4.67
CA PRO A 221 29.69 6.03 -5.04
C PRO A 221 29.79 4.77 -4.18
N TYR A 222 30.41 3.74 -4.74
CA TYR A 222 30.89 2.60 -3.95
C TYR A 222 32.01 3.09 -3.01
N MET A 223 31.82 2.89 -1.70
CA MET A 223 32.78 3.26 -0.66
C MET A 223 33.27 2.00 0.05
N ASN A 224 34.58 1.86 0.17
CA ASN A 224 35.25 0.81 0.93
C ASN A 224 35.87 1.38 2.21
N ASP A 225 36.48 0.49 2.99
CA ASP A 225 37.41 0.89 4.03
C ASP A 225 38.53 1.77 3.42
N PRO A 226 38.90 2.88 4.08
CA PRO A 226 38.50 3.33 5.42
C PRO A 226 37.36 4.37 5.43
N ASP A 227 36.61 4.58 4.34
CA ASP A 227 35.85 5.82 4.13
C ASP A 227 34.38 5.80 4.59
N LEU A 228 33.70 4.65 4.53
CA LEU A 228 32.25 4.59 4.84
C LEU A 228 31.93 5.10 6.25
N ILE A 229 32.80 4.82 7.23
CA ILE A 229 32.65 5.29 8.61
C ILE A 229 32.63 6.83 8.70
N ASN A 230 33.39 7.51 7.83
CA ASN A 230 33.44 8.97 7.80
C ASN A 230 32.13 9.56 7.28
N ASN A 231 31.51 8.95 6.25
CA ASN A 231 30.17 9.33 5.78
C ASN A 231 29.13 9.13 6.89
N LYS A 232 29.18 8.02 7.64
CA LYS A 232 28.28 7.79 8.78
C LYS A 232 28.50 8.79 9.92
N LYS A 233 29.74 9.21 10.18
CA LYS A 233 30.00 10.30 11.14
C LYS A 233 29.43 11.63 10.66
N GLN A 234 29.53 11.96 9.37
CA GLN A 234 28.90 13.17 8.80
C GLN A 234 27.38 13.12 8.93
N GLN A 235 26.75 11.96 8.71
CA GLN A 235 25.31 11.77 8.92
C GLN A 235 24.92 11.94 10.40
N SER A 236 25.72 11.41 11.34
CA SER A 236 25.51 11.63 12.78
C SER A 236 25.59 13.11 13.15
N ILE A 237 26.59 13.84 12.63
CA ILE A 237 26.74 15.28 12.87
C ILE A 237 25.54 16.04 12.30
N ALA A 238 25.05 15.68 11.12
CA ALA A 238 23.84 16.29 10.55
C ALA A 238 22.59 16.08 11.42
N MET A 239 22.45 14.91 12.04
CA MET A 239 21.37 14.63 12.99
C MET A 239 21.52 15.45 14.29
N GLU A 240 22.75 15.60 14.79
CA GLU A 240 23.04 16.50 15.92
C GLU A 240 22.71 17.96 15.58
N MET A 241 23.03 18.41 14.35
CA MET A 241 22.66 19.74 13.89
C MET A 241 21.14 19.88 13.80
N ALA A 242 20.41 18.89 13.27
CA ALA A 242 18.95 18.92 13.26
C ALA A 242 18.39 19.15 14.66
N TYR A 243 18.89 18.41 15.66
CA TYR A 243 18.49 18.58 17.07
C TYR A 243 18.70 20.01 17.56
N ASN A 244 19.87 20.59 17.30
CA ASN A 244 20.20 21.95 17.73
C ASN A 244 19.35 23.04 17.05
N ARG A 245 18.83 22.78 15.85
CA ARG A 245 18.05 23.75 15.06
C ARG A 245 16.54 23.64 15.31
N LEU A 246 16.03 22.54 15.87
CA LEU A 246 14.59 22.29 16.07
C LEU A 246 13.88 23.40 16.85
N ALA A 247 14.46 23.85 17.97
CA ALA A 247 13.85 24.90 18.79
C ALA A 247 13.67 26.22 18.02
N GLU A 248 14.70 26.63 17.27
CA GLU A 248 14.66 27.81 16.40
C GLU A 248 13.60 27.65 15.30
N VAL A 249 13.51 26.48 14.67
CA VAL A 249 12.52 26.21 13.62
C VAL A 249 11.10 26.26 14.20
N PHE A 250 10.83 25.61 15.33
CA PHE A 250 9.53 25.67 15.99
C PHE A 250 9.15 27.10 16.41
N ASP A 251 10.09 27.85 16.99
CA ASP A 251 9.86 29.25 17.38
C ASP A 251 9.59 30.15 16.17
N SER A 252 10.29 29.92 15.05
CA SER A 252 10.07 30.65 13.80
C SER A 252 8.71 30.32 13.19
N TYR A 253 8.26 29.07 13.26
CA TYR A 253 6.91 28.68 12.84
C TYR A 253 5.84 29.35 13.69
N TYR A 254 6.05 29.42 15.01
CA TYR A 254 5.14 30.12 15.92
C TYR A 254 4.96 31.60 15.54
N GLN A 255 6.00 32.27 15.04
CA GLN A 255 5.88 33.68 14.63
C GLN A 255 4.86 33.87 13.51
N ILE A 256 4.76 32.92 12.57
CA ILE A 256 3.84 33.03 11.43
C ILE A 256 2.48 32.39 11.71
N SER A 257 2.44 31.27 12.43
CA SER A 257 1.23 30.49 12.63
C SER A 257 0.50 30.85 13.92
N GLY A 258 1.25 31.29 14.93
CA GLY A 258 0.74 31.44 16.28
C GLY A 258 0.57 30.16 17.09
N ARG A 259 0.96 29.01 16.52
CA ARG A 259 0.89 27.68 17.16
C ARG A 259 2.27 27.27 17.63
N ARG A 260 2.40 26.95 18.92
CA ARG A 260 3.67 26.56 19.54
C ARG A 260 3.84 25.05 19.49
N TYR A 261 5.03 24.62 19.10
CA TYR A 261 5.47 23.23 19.16
C TYR A 261 6.75 23.15 19.98
N GLY A 262 6.88 22.10 20.78
CA GLY A 262 8.12 21.74 21.46
C GLY A 262 8.67 20.43 20.93
N ILE A 263 9.87 20.04 21.39
CA ILE A 263 10.40 18.69 21.15
C ILE A 263 9.50 17.63 21.81
N LEU A 264 8.99 17.95 23.00
CA LEU A 264 7.98 17.18 23.72
C LEU A 264 6.74 18.05 23.93
N ASP A 265 5.57 17.46 23.78
CA ASP A 265 4.34 17.95 24.37
C ASP A 265 4.18 17.35 25.77
N THR A 266 3.90 18.19 26.74
CA THR A 266 3.62 17.79 28.13
C THR A 266 2.29 18.36 28.57
N TYR A 267 1.56 17.61 29.36
CA TYR A 267 0.36 18.07 30.02
C TYR A 267 0.44 17.71 31.49
N MET A 268 0.38 18.74 32.34
CA MET A 268 0.30 18.58 33.79
C MET A 268 1.47 17.77 34.36
N MET A 269 2.71 18.11 33.98
CA MET A 269 3.93 17.39 34.36
C MET A 269 4.74 18.09 35.46
N GLU A 270 4.49 19.37 35.70
CA GLU A 270 5.30 20.23 36.55
C GLU A 270 5.32 19.78 38.02
N ASP A 271 4.17 19.30 38.52
CA ASP A 271 3.99 18.80 39.89
C ASP A 271 3.63 17.31 39.97
N ALA A 272 3.69 16.60 38.83
CA ALA A 272 3.39 15.17 38.75
C ALA A 272 4.45 14.33 39.47
N ASP A 273 4.02 13.26 40.13
CA ASP A 273 4.91 12.19 40.61
C ASP A 273 4.68 10.85 39.87
N ILE A 274 3.64 10.79 39.02
CA ILE A 274 3.31 9.67 38.13
C ILE A 274 3.11 10.19 36.71
N ALA A 275 3.61 9.46 35.72
CA ALA A 275 3.47 9.87 34.32
C ALA A 275 3.04 8.75 33.38
N LEU A 276 2.45 9.15 32.26
CA LEU A 276 2.24 8.33 31.06
C LEU A 276 3.04 8.93 29.90
N VAL A 277 3.78 8.10 29.17
CA VAL A 277 4.30 8.43 27.84
C VAL A 277 3.44 7.73 26.80
N ILE A 278 2.92 8.47 25.84
CA ILE A 278 2.09 7.94 24.76
C ILE A 278 2.27 8.75 23.47
N LEU A 279 2.10 8.12 22.31
CA LEU A 279 2.31 8.74 21.00
C LEU A 279 1.02 9.17 20.30
N ASN A 280 1.12 10.24 19.52
CA ASN A 280 0.11 10.74 18.58
C ASN A 280 -1.31 10.86 19.15
N SER A 281 -2.31 10.30 18.48
CA SER A 281 -3.72 10.62 18.69
C SER A 281 -4.22 10.26 20.09
N ALA A 282 -3.58 9.28 20.73
CA ALA A 282 -3.93 8.86 22.08
C ALA A 282 -3.50 9.88 23.15
N PHE A 283 -2.57 10.79 22.85
CA PHE A 283 -2.16 11.85 23.77
C PHE A 283 -3.33 12.74 24.18
N GLU A 284 -4.19 13.14 23.23
CA GLU A 284 -5.35 13.97 23.53
C GLU A 284 -6.37 13.25 24.42
N THR A 285 -6.62 11.96 24.19
CA THR A 285 -7.46 11.13 25.07
C THR A 285 -6.87 11.02 26.48
N SER A 286 -5.54 10.89 26.59
CA SER A 286 -4.86 10.79 27.88
C SER A 286 -4.89 12.08 28.70
N LYS A 287 -5.03 13.26 28.07
CA LYS A 287 -5.18 14.54 28.80
C LYS A 287 -6.47 14.56 29.62
N GLU A 288 -7.57 14.09 29.05
CA GLU A 288 -8.85 13.94 29.76
C GLU A 288 -8.71 12.94 30.93
N ALA A 289 -7.97 11.84 30.76
CA ALA A 289 -7.71 10.89 31.84
C ALA A 289 -6.92 11.53 32.99
N VAL A 290 -5.92 12.36 32.66
CA VAL A 290 -5.14 13.13 33.63
C VAL A 290 -6.05 14.10 34.39
N ASP A 291 -6.95 14.83 33.72
CA ASP A 291 -7.87 15.76 34.37
C ASP A 291 -8.80 15.05 35.36
N ARG A 292 -9.38 13.90 34.97
CA ARG A 292 -10.26 13.11 35.84
C ARG A 292 -9.52 12.57 37.07
N LEU A 293 -8.32 12.01 36.89
CA LEU A 293 -7.52 11.50 38.01
C LEU A 293 -7.00 12.62 38.91
N ARG A 294 -6.67 13.79 38.37
CA ARG A 294 -6.31 14.96 39.18
C ARG A 294 -7.48 15.44 40.03
N ALA A 295 -8.71 15.40 39.51
CA ALA A 295 -9.91 15.66 40.31
C ALA A 295 -10.13 14.63 41.44
N GLU A 296 -9.65 13.39 41.26
CA GLU A 296 -9.61 12.35 42.30
C GLU A 296 -8.41 12.51 43.29
N GLY A 297 -7.53 13.49 43.08
CA GLY A 297 -6.40 13.80 43.95
C GLY A 297 -5.06 13.14 43.57
N PHE A 298 -4.97 12.50 42.40
CA PHE A 298 -3.70 11.95 41.89
C PHE A 298 -2.81 13.05 41.29
N LYS A 299 -1.49 12.97 41.50
CA LYS A 299 -0.50 13.84 40.86
C LYS A 299 0.06 13.20 39.59
N VAL A 300 -0.82 13.08 38.60
CA VAL A 300 -0.50 12.44 37.31
C VAL A 300 -0.25 13.48 36.22
N GLY A 301 0.60 13.12 35.26
CA GLY A 301 0.82 13.87 34.03
C GLY A 301 0.97 12.96 32.82
N VAL A 302 0.98 13.55 31.62
CA VAL A 302 1.21 12.84 30.37
C VAL A 302 2.17 13.61 29.47
N MET A 303 3.00 12.89 28.72
CA MET A 303 3.89 13.47 27.72
C MET A 303 3.85 12.69 26.39
N MET A 304 4.16 13.40 25.31
CA MET A 304 4.32 12.85 23.98
C MET A 304 5.53 13.51 23.30
N PRO A 305 6.49 12.74 22.75
CA PRO A 305 7.49 13.31 21.87
C PRO A 305 6.87 13.73 20.53
N ASN A 306 7.00 15.01 20.18
CA ASN A 306 6.76 15.50 18.81
C ASN A 306 7.91 15.12 17.87
N VAL A 307 9.08 14.80 18.43
CA VAL A 307 10.28 14.39 17.69
C VAL A 307 10.82 13.11 18.30
N ILE A 308 10.86 12.04 17.51
CA ILE A 308 11.47 10.76 17.94
C ILE A 308 12.82 10.52 17.28
N ARG A 309 13.14 11.25 16.21
CA ARG A 309 14.49 11.37 15.64
C ARG A 309 14.74 12.82 15.21
N PRO A 310 15.81 13.48 15.68
CA PRO A 310 16.76 13.06 16.73
C PRO A 310 16.07 12.71 18.06
N PHE A 311 16.57 11.70 18.77
CA PHE A 311 15.92 11.23 20.00
C PHE A 311 16.16 12.20 21.18
N PRO A 312 15.12 12.67 21.89
CA PRO A 312 15.21 13.82 22.79
C PRO A 312 15.60 13.44 24.24
N VAL A 313 16.82 12.90 24.42
CA VAL A 313 17.31 12.41 25.72
C VAL A 313 17.26 13.49 26.82
N LYS A 314 17.67 14.72 26.49
CA LYS A 314 17.75 15.83 27.46
C LYS A 314 16.37 16.20 27.98
N GLU A 315 15.41 16.37 27.08
CA GLU A 315 14.05 16.76 27.40
C GLU A 315 13.33 15.65 28.18
N ILE A 316 13.55 14.38 27.81
CA ILE A 316 12.99 13.23 28.54
C ILE A 316 13.51 13.18 29.98
N ARG A 317 14.83 13.33 30.18
CA ARG A 317 15.42 13.33 31.54
C ARG A 317 14.89 14.48 32.39
N GLU A 318 14.81 15.68 31.82
CA GLU A 318 14.27 16.85 32.52
C GLU A 318 12.83 16.61 32.97
N CYS A 319 11.99 16.08 32.07
CA CYS A 319 10.58 15.78 32.34
C CYS A 319 10.40 14.68 33.41
N MET A 320 11.41 13.79 33.58
CA MET A 320 11.34 12.64 34.47
C MET A 320 11.93 12.87 35.87
N LYS A 321 12.51 14.05 36.16
CA LYS A 321 13.19 14.32 37.46
C LYS A 321 12.34 14.04 38.69
N ASN A 322 11.06 14.42 38.66
CA ASN A 322 10.14 14.30 39.79
C ASN A 322 9.26 13.04 39.73
N ILE A 323 9.38 12.25 38.67
CA ILE A 323 8.50 11.10 38.41
C ILE A 323 9.01 9.88 39.18
N ARG A 324 8.18 9.38 40.09
CA ARG A 324 8.44 8.17 40.88
C ARG A 324 8.13 6.90 40.11
N ALA A 325 7.08 6.91 39.29
CA ALA A 325 6.77 5.81 38.38
C ALA A 325 6.17 6.30 37.06
N LEU A 326 6.51 5.59 35.99
CA LEU A 326 6.17 5.89 34.61
C LEU A 326 5.55 4.67 33.94
N CYS A 327 4.41 4.85 33.29
CA CYS A 327 3.94 3.93 32.27
C CYS A 327 4.37 4.43 30.88
N VAL A 328 5.08 3.61 30.13
CA VAL A 328 5.33 3.88 28.69
C VAL A 328 4.39 3.00 27.88
N ALA A 329 3.48 3.64 27.15
CA ALA A 329 2.48 2.97 26.32
C ALA A 329 2.86 3.06 24.84
N ASP A 330 3.25 1.92 24.26
CA ASP A 330 3.61 1.80 22.86
C ASP A 330 2.45 1.21 22.07
N ARG A 331 2.13 1.81 20.91
CA ARG A 331 1.23 1.21 19.92
C ARG A 331 2.01 0.29 18.97
N GLN A 332 2.94 -0.49 19.53
CA GLN A 332 3.84 -1.39 18.82
C GLN A 332 4.59 -2.28 19.85
N GLU A 333 4.88 -3.54 19.54
CA GLU A 333 5.79 -4.38 20.33
C GLU A 333 7.10 -4.63 19.58
N SER A 334 8.24 -4.45 20.25
CA SER A 334 9.51 -5.04 19.84
C SER A 334 9.56 -6.49 20.34
N PHE A 335 9.07 -7.45 19.54
CA PHE A 335 8.91 -8.85 19.96
C PHE A 335 10.17 -9.42 20.63
N GLY A 336 10.03 -9.91 21.87
CA GLY A 336 11.13 -10.43 22.69
C GLY A 336 11.98 -9.37 23.41
N GLY A 337 11.73 -8.09 23.15
CA GLY A 337 12.35 -6.93 23.80
C GLY A 337 11.66 -6.46 25.08
N TRP A 338 10.53 -7.09 25.46
CA TRP A 338 9.77 -6.79 26.69
C TRP A 338 9.29 -5.32 26.78
N GLY A 339 8.82 -4.79 25.65
CA GLY A 339 8.30 -3.43 25.48
C GLY A 339 8.21 -3.05 24.00
N GLY A 340 7.66 -1.87 23.71
CA GLY A 340 7.82 -1.25 22.40
C GLY A 340 9.12 -0.46 22.29
N ASN A 341 9.37 0.12 21.13
CA ASN A 341 10.59 0.85 20.86
C ASN A 341 10.76 2.10 21.76
N MET A 342 9.70 2.86 22.06
CA MET A 342 9.83 4.02 22.95
C MET A 342 10.08 3.60 24.39
N SER A 343 9.42 2.53 24.86
CA SER A 343 9.72 1.92 26.16
C SER A 343 11.20 1.63 26.33
N ILE A 344 11.84 1.04 25.32
CA ILE A 344 13.25 0.65 25.38
C ILE A 344 14.16 1.88 25.38
N GLU A 345 13.94 2.84 24.48
CA GLU A 345 14.79 4.03 24.37
C GLU A 345 14.66 4.97 25.56
N ILE A 346 13.46 5.11 26.13
CA ILE A 346 13.25 5.90 27.35
C ILE A 346 13.92 5.24 28.55
N LYS A 347 13.79 3.92 28.71
CA LYS A 347 14.54 3.18 29.75
C LYS A 347 16.04 3.41 29.62
N ALA A 348 16.59 3.36 28.40
CA ALA A 348 18.00 3.63 28.15
C ALA A 348 18.39 5.08 28.48
N ALA A 349 17.59 6.06 28.05
CA ALA A 349 17.84 7.46 28.35
C ALA A 349 17.90 7.74 29.85
N LEU A 350 16.98 7.16 30.63
CA LEU A 350 16.91 7.35 32.07
C LEU A 350 17.96 6.53 32.83
N LYS A 351 18.38 5.38 32.30
CA LYS A 351 19.41 4.54 32.93
C LYS A 351 20.75 5.26 33.09
N ASP A 352 21.08 6.11 32.13
CA ASP A 352 22.30 6.91 32.09
C ASP A 352 22.20 8.22 32.91
N ASP A 353 21.05 8.50 33.53
CA ASP A 353 20.89 9.57 34.52
C ASP A 353 21.05 8.98 35.94
N PRO A 354 22.18 9.22 36.62
CA PRO A 354 22.48 8.61 37.91
C PRO A 354 21.52 9.05 39.04
N ASP A 355 20.86 10.20 38.87
CA ASP A 355 19.91 10.74 39.85
C ASP A 355 18.48 10.24 39.60
N ASN A 356 18.21 9.66 38.43
CA ASN A 356 16.90 9.13 38.10
C ASN A 356 16.63 7.77 38.79
N LYS A 357 15.49 7.69 39.48
CA LYS A 357 15.03 6.47 40.18
C LYS A 357 13.61 6.06 39.75
N THR A 358 13.16 6.54 38.60
CA THR A 358 11.80 6.30 38.10
C THR A 358 11.61 4.81 37.87
N LEU A 359 10.54 4.24 38.45
CA LEU A 359 10.12 2.88 38.18
C LEU A 359 9.29 2.84 36.89
N ILE A 360 9.66 1.99 35.94
CA ILE A 360 9.05 2.02 34.60
C ILE A 360 8.32 0.71 34.31
N ILE A 361 7.07 0.82 33.87
CA ILE A 361 6.29 -0.27 33.28
C ILE A 361 6.03 0.00 31.80
N SER A 362 6.01 -1.05 30.99
CA SER A 362 5.77 -0.98 29.55
C SER A 362 4.43 -1.63 29.19
N ARG A 363 3.58 -0.92 28.45
CA ARG A 363 2.28 -1.43 28.03
C ARG A 363 2.14 -1.34 26.52
N VAL A 364 1.71 -2.44 25.90
CA VAL A 364 1.34 -2.43 24.47
C VAL A 364 -0.16 -2.27 24.38
N TYR A 365 -0.62 -1.31 23.58
CA TYR A 365 -2.03 -0.98 23.44
C TYR A 365 -2.40 -0.71 21.99
N GLY A 366 -3.70 -0.69 21.69
CA GLY A 366 -4.24 -0.10 20.45
C GLY A 366 -3.81 -0.74 19.12
N LEU A 367 -3.12 -1.88 19.12
CA LEU A 367 -2.68 -2.56 17.88
C LEU A 367 -3.88 -2.87 16.97
N GLY A 368 -3.69 -2.78 15.66
CA GLY A 368 -4.76 -3.02 14.69
C GLY A 368 -5.91 -2.02 14.80
N GLY A 369 -5.62 -0.80 15.25
CA GLY A 369 -6.61 0.25 15.52
C GLY A 369 -7.68 -0.16 16.52
N LYS A 370 -7.31 -1.01 17.49
CA LYS A 370 -8.15 -1.26 18.66
C LYS A 370 -8.38 0.06 19.39
N GLU A 371 -9.61 0.31 19.80
CA GLU A 371 -9.97 1.55 20.48
C GLU A 371 -9.16 1.74 21.77
N PHE A 372 -8.86 3.00 22.06
CA PHE A 372 -8.19 3.45 23.27
C PHE A 372 -9.04 4.53 23.93
N TYR A 373 -9.64 4.19 25.05
CA TYR A 373 -10.56 5.04 25.78
C TYR A 373 -9.85 5.79 26.91
N VAL A 374 -10.54 6.77 27.49
CA VAL A 374 -10.07 7.53 28.65
C VAL A 374 -9.78 6.58 29.82
N GLU A 375 -10.64 5.58 30.00
CA GLU A 375 -10.55 4.58 31.06
C GLU A 375 -9.27 3.74 30.94
N ASP A 376 -8.85 3.38 29.71
CA ASP A 376 -7.58 2.66 29.48
C ASP A 376 -6.37 3.49 29.96
N ALA A 377 -6.35 4.80 29.65
CA ALA A 377 -5.31 5.71 30.11
C ALA A 377 -5.35 5.88 31.63
N MET A 378 -6.54 5.95 32.23
CA MET A 378 -6.70 6.03 33.68
C MET A 378 -6.15 4.79 34.38
N ASP A 379 -6.42 3.60 33.84
CA ASP A 379 -5.95 2.33 34.38
C ASP A 379 -4.43 2.22 34.31
N MET A 380 -3.81 2.62 33.19
CA MET A 380 -2.35 2.68 33.05
C MET A 380 -1.70 3.63 34.08
N LEU A 381 -2.29 4.82 34.30
CA LEU A 381 -1.81 5.79 35.28
C LEU A 381 -2.00 5.30 36.72
N LYS A 382 -3.13 4.66 37.03
CA LYS A 382 -3.40 4.03 38.34
C LYS A 382 -2.41 2.92 38.63
N GLU A 383 -2.10 2.09 37.63
CA GLU A 383 -1.10 1.03 37.74
C GLU A 383 0.30 1.60 38.04
N ALA A 384 0.72 2.65 37.32
CA ALA A 384 1.99 3.34 37.61
C ALA A 384 2.00 3.94 39.04
N SER A 385 0.88 4.54 39.48
CA SER A 385 0.70 5.00 40.86
C SER A 385 0.91 3.87 41.88
N ASP A 386 0.37 2.68 41.62
CA ASP A 386 0.51 1.55 42.53
C ASP A 386 1.94 0.99 42.55
N VAL A 387 2.65 1.02 41.41
CA VAL A 387 4.09 0.73 41.35
C VAL A 387 4.87 1.72 42.22
N ALA A 388 4.58 3.02 42.15
CA ALA A 388 5.25 4.03 42.97
C ALA A 388 4.99 3.84 44.47
N LYS A 389 3.77 3.44 44.86
CA LYS A 389 3.41 3.12 46.25
C LYS A 389 4.15 1.89 46.76
N LYS A 390 4.24 0.84 45.95
CA LYS A 390 4.93 -0.42 46.29
C LYS A 390 6.46 -0.28 46.26
N GLY A 391 7.00 0.66 45.49
CA GLY A 391 8.44 0.86 45.34
C GLY A 391 9.14 -0.24 44.53
N LYS A 392 8.39 -1.09 43.81
CA LYS A 392 8.91 -2.16 42.94
C LYS A 392 7.99 -2.41 41.76
N VAL A 393 8.57 -2.83 40.64
CA VAL A 393 7.84 -3.28 39.45
C VAL A 393 7.62 -4.79 39.53
N GLU A 394 6.37 -5.24 39.62
CA GLU A 394 6.02 -6.67 39.63
C GLU A 394 5.79 -7.20 38.21
N ILE A 395 5.07 -6.43 37.38
CA ILE A 395 4.76 -6.76 35.98
C ILE A 395 5.40 -5.70 35.07
N PRO A 396 6.63 -5.95 34.58
CA PRO A 396 7.38 -4.96 33.80
C PRO A 396 6.80 -4.72 32.41
N PHE A 397 6.10 -5.71 31.84
CA PHE A 397 5.58 -5.70 30.47
C PHE A 397 4.26 -6.45 30.41
N GLU A 398 3.25 -5.87 29.73
CA GLU A 398 1.95 -6.52 29.49
C GLU A 398 1.20 -5.84 28.33
N TYR A 399 0.24 -6.56 27.74
CA TYR A 399 -0.70 -6.03 26.76
C TYR A 399 -2.00 -5.51 27.40
N VAL A 400 -2.52 -4.39 26.90
CA VAL A 400 -3.79 -3.81 27.38
C VAL A 400 -4.99 -4.34 26.58
N GLY A 401 -5.85 -5.06 27.30
CA GLY A 401 -7.07 -5.67 26.79
C GLY A 401 -6.84 -6.78 25.75
N ALA A 402 -5.69 -7.44 25.77
CA ALA A 402 -5.45 -8.64 24.97
C ALA A 402 -5.85 -9.90 25.74
N THR A 403 -6.04 -11.01 25.03
CA THR A 403 -6.18 -12.35 25.60
C THR A 403 -5.25 -13.30 24.86
N PRO A 404 -4.55 -14.23 25.55
CA PRO A 404 -3.75 -15.26 24.89
C PRO A 404 -4.58 -16.25 24.07
N GLY A 405 -5.92 -16.13 24.11
CA GLY A 405 -6.84 -17.07 23.49
C GLY A 405 -7.05 -18.31 24.36
N ASP A 406 -7.98 -19.16 23.93
CA ASP A 406 -8.24 -20.45 24.57
C ASP A 406 -7.40 -21.54 23.90
N LEU A 407 -6.39 -22.06 24.61
CA LEU A 407 -5.54 -23.15 24.11
C LEU A 407 -6.29 -24.46 23.88
N SER A 408 -7.50 -24.62 24.45
CA SER A 408 -8.36 -25.77 24.21
C SER A 408 -9.28 -25.59 23.00
N TYR A 409 -9.35 -24.37 22.43
CA TYR A 409 -10.16 -24.10 21.26
C TYR A 409 -9.62 -24.87 20.05
N THR A 410 -10.41 -25.84 19.60
CA THR A 410 -10.19 -26.52 18.33
C THR A 410 -11.14 -25.93 17.30
N PRO A 411 -10.65 -25.27 16.23
CA PRO A 411 -11.52 -24.74 15.19
C PRO A 411 -12.40 -25.86 14.61
N GLY A 412 -13.71 -25.72 14.75
CA GLY A 412 -14.66 -26.69 14.21
C GLY A 412 -14.65 -26.70 12.69
N GLN A 413 -14.63 -27.89 12.08
CA GLN A 413 -14.81 -28.02 10.64
C GLN A 413 -16.26 -27.70 10.25
N LYS A 414 -16.48 -26.53 9.61
CA LYS A 414 -17.82 -26.10 9.20
C LYS A 414 -18.32 -26.75 7.91
N GLN A 415 -17.41 -27.20 7.05
CA GLN A 415 -17.74 -27.87 5.78
C GLN A 415 -16.78 -29.04 5.54
N SER A 416 -17.32 -30.16 5.05
CA SER A 416 -16.51 -31.30 4.61
C SER A 416 -15.63 -30.90 3.41
N PRO A 417 -14.41 -31.45 3.28
CA PRO A 417 -13.56 -31.15 2.14
C PRO A 417 -14.19 -31.75 0.88
N MET A 418 -14.10 -31.04 -0.24
CA MET A 418 -14.58 -31.56 -1.53
C MET A 418 -13.76 -32.80 -1.93
N THR A 419 -14.44 -33.84 -2.42
CA THR A 419 -13.79 -35.07 -2.87
C THR A 419 -13.21 -34.93 -4.29
N LYS A 420 -12.32 -35.85 -4.65
CA LYS A 420 -11.75 -35.89 -6.00
C LYS A 420 -12.83 -36.19 -7.04
N GLU A 421 -13.80 -37.03 -6.70
CA GLU A 421 -14.93 -37.43 -7.54
C GLU A 421 -15.86 -36.23 -7.79
N GLU A 422 -16.20 -35.46 -6.76
CA GLU A 422 -17.01 -34.25 -6.88
C GLU A 422 -16.32 -33.18 -7.75
N THR A 423 -15.01 -33.04 -7.62
CA THR A 423 -14.21 -32.06 -8.38
C THR A 423 -13.73 -32.58 -9.74
N SER A 424 -14.00 -33.84 -10.07
CA SER A 424 -13.60 -34.48 -11.34
C SER A 424 -14.72 -35.35 -11.92
N PRO A 425 -15.93 -34.81 -12.18
CA PRO A 425 -17.10 -35.60 -12.58
C PRO A 425 -17.01 -36.21 -13.99
N GLY A 426 -15.86 -36.11 -14.67
CA GLY A 426 -15.66 -36.63 -16.02
C GLY A 426 -16.43 -35.90 -17.12
N ILE A 427 -16.98 -34.71 -16.82
CA ILE A 427 -17.77 -33.91 -17.79
C ILE A 427 -16.89 -33.41 -18.94
N ILE A 428 -15.72 -32.88 -18.61
CA ILE A 428 -14.76 -32.35 -19.58
C ILE A 428 -13.74 -33.44 -19.89
N SER A 429 -13.58 -33.78 -21.17
CA SER A 429 -12.50 -34.63 -21.64
C SER A 429 -11.52 -33.82 -22.47
N LEU A 430 -10.23 -34.01 -22.19
CA LEU A 430 -9.12 -33.37 -22.90
C LEU A 430 -8.27 -34.47 -23.53
N ASN A 431 -8.24 -34.48 -24.86
CA ASN A 431 -7.39 -35.39 -25.64
C ASN A 431 -6.37 -34.56 -26.41
N ARG A 432 -5.09 -34.89 -26.26
CA ARG A 432 -4.02 -34.29 -27.07
C ARG A 432 -3.73 -35.21 -28.24
N ASP A 433 -3.87 -34.70 -29.45
CA ASP A 433 -3.53 -35.44 -30.66
C ASP A 433 -2.00 -35.65 -30.71
N ALA A 434 -1.57 -36.91 -30.81
CA ALA A 434 -0.16 -37.27 -30.69
C ALA A 434 0.69 -36.84 -31.90
N GLN A 435 0.08 -36.54 -33.05
CA GLN A 435 0.79 -36.17 -34.28
C GLN A 435 0.87 -34.65 -34.47
N THR A 436 -0.22 -33.96 -34.17
CA THR A 436 -0.38 -32.50 -34.36
C THR A 436 -0.16 -31.71 -33.08
N GLY A 437 -0.18 -32.37 -31.92
CA GLY A 437 -0.07 -31.72 -30.61
C GLY A 437 -1.34 -30.96 -30.18
N LYS A 438 -2.37 -30.88 -31.03
CA LYS A 438 -3.59 -30.10 -30.79
C LYS A 438 -4.49 -30.76 -29.74
N PHE A 439 -5.17 -29.93 -28.95
CA PHE A 439 -6.13 -30.39 -27.96
C PHE A 439 -7.55 -30.48 -28.52
N ASP A 440 -8.18 -31.65 -28.42
CA ASP A 440 -9.62 -31.86 -28.60
C ASP A 440 -10.30 -31.88 -27.22
N ILE A 441 -11.10 -30.85 -26.93
CA ILE A 441 -11.77 -30.66 -25.64
C ILE A 441 -13.27 -30.73 -25.83
N LYS A 442 -13.90 -31.74 -25.21
CA LYS A 442 -15.33 -32.04 -25.33
C LYS A 442 -16.05 -31.87 -23.98
N GLY A 443 -17.38 -31.81 -24.03
CA GLY A 443 -18.23 -31.72 -22.83
C GLY A 443 -18.44 -30.32 -22.26
N VAL A 444 -17.96 -29.28 -22.95
CA VAL A 444 -18.07 -27.87 -22.54
C VAL A 444 -19.47 -27.26 -22.79
N SER A 445 -20.49 -28.10 -22.99
CA SER A 445 -21.87 -27.69 -23.24
C SER A 445 -22.85 -28.53 -22.42
N GLY A 446 -23.49 -27.94 -21.41
CA GLY A 446 -24.63 -28.56 -20.75
C GLY A 446 -24.90 -28.06 -19.33
N ARG A 447 -26.07 -28.46 -18.80
CA ARG A 447 -26.43 -28.36 -17.38
C ARG A 447 -25.47 -29.09 -16.41
N PRO A 448 -24.77 -30.19 -16.78
CA PRO A 448 -23.89 -30.90 -15.84
C PRO A 448 -22.75 -30.04 -15.27
N LEU A 449 -22.28 -29.00 -15.98
CA LEU A 449 -21.25 -28.09 -15.44
C LEU A 449 -21.71 -27.33 -14.18
N ASN A 450 -23.01 -27.28 -13.90
CA ASN A 450 -23.55 -26.71 -12.66
C ASN A 450 -23.51 -27.70 -11.48
N GLU A 451 -23.26 -28.98 -11.73
CA GLU A 451 -23.10 -30.02 -10.69
C GLU A 451 -21.70 -29.98 -10.07
N MET A 452 -20.72 -29.34 -10.75
CA MET A 452 -19.40 -29.13 -10.17
C MET A 452 -19.48 -28.21 -8.95
N PRO A 453 -18.88 -28.60 -7.81
CA PRO A 453 -18.89 -27.78 -6.62
C PRO A 453 -18.08 -26.50 -6.85
N LYS A 454 -18.55 -25.40 -6.26
CA LYS A 454 -17.81 -24.14 -6.30
C LYS A 454 -16.58 -24.22 -5.40
N ARG A 455 -15.43 -23.83 -5.92
CA ARG A 455 -14.19 -23.70 -5.13
C ARG A 455 -14.22 -22.48 -4.20
N ILE A 456 -14.99 -21.46 -4.60
CA ILE A 456 -15.30 -20.27 -3.80
C ILE A 456 -16.80 -20.28 -3.53
N SER A 457 -17.17 -20.45 -2.26
CA SER A 457 -18.53 -20.44 -1.76
C SER A 457 -19.24 -19.11 -1.98
N GLN A 458 -20.58 -19.19 -1.99
CA GLN A 458 -21.44 -18.01 -1.95
C GLN A 458 -21.36 -17.33 -0.58
N GLY A 459 -21.80 -16.07 -0.48
CA GLY A 459 -21.79 -15.31 0.77
C GLY A 459 -20.50 -14.53 1.05
N HIS A 460 -19.61 -14.42 0.06
CA HIS A 460 -18.52 -13.43 0.09
C HIS A 460 -19.06 -12.00 0.07
N SER A 461 -18.31 -11.03 0.58
CA SER A 461 -18.74 -9.61 0.73
C SER A 461 -18.51 -8.72 -0.50
N ALA A 462 -18.33 -9.33 -1.68
CA ALA A 462 -18.11 -8.59 -2.92
C ALA A 462 -19.30 -7.71 -3.30
N CYS A 463 -19.04 -6.59 -3.99
CA CYS A 463 -20.07 -5.70 -4.50
C CYS A 463 -21.06 -6.44 -5.44
N SER A 464 -22.30 -5.97 -5.47
CA SER A 464 -23.29 -6.42 -6.45
C SER A 464 -22.78 -6.21 -7.88
N GLY A 465 -22.92 -7.23 -8.72
CA GLY A 465 -22.42 -7.21 -10.10
C GLY A 465 -20.89 -7.36 -10.23
N CYS A 466 -20.15 -7.66 -9.15
CA CYS A 466 -18.71 -7.92 -9.23
C CYS A 466 -18.38 -9.06 -10.22
N GLY A 467 -17.51 -8.76 -11.19
CA GLY A 467 -17.14 -9.70 -12.25
C GLY A 467 -16.08 -10.73 -11.85
N ILE A 468 -15.36 -10.54 -10.73
CA ILE A 468 -14.26 -11.41 -10.30
C ILE A 468 -14.75 -12.85 -10.16
N PHE A 469 -15.78 -13.08 -9.33
CA PHE A 469 -16.21 -14.43 -8.99
C PHE A 469 -16.92 -15.17 -10.12
N PRO A 470 -17.78 -14.54 -10.95
CA PRO A 470 -18.28 -15.17 -12.16
C PRO A 470 -17.17 -15.58 -13.14
N GLY A 471 -16.15 -14.73 -13.31
CA GLY A 471 -14.98 -15.03 -14.15
C GLY A 471 -14.17 -16.22 -13.60
N LEU A 472 -13.84 -16.18 -12.31
CA LEU A 472 -13.10 -17.26 -11.64
C LEU A 472 -13.89 -18.57 -11.59
N ASP A 473 -15.19 -18.54 -11.30
CA ASP A 473 -16.07 -19.72 -11.31
C ASP A 473 -16.11 -20.37 -12.71
N THR A 474 -16.20 -19.55 -13.76
CA THR A 474 -16.17 -20.03 -15.14
C THR A 474 -14.82 -20.67 -15.47
N PHE A 475 -13.71 -20.07 -15.04
CA PHE A 475 -12.38 -20.66 -15.20
C PHE A 475 -12.25 -21.98 -14.43
N PHE A 476 -12.63 -22.02 -13.14
CA PHE A 476 -12.47 -23.19 -12.28
C PHE A 476 -13.33 -24.38 -12.71
N LYS A 477 -14.43 -24.18 -13.45
CA LYS A 477 -15.18 -25.28 -14.10
C LYS A 477 -14.34 -26.08 -15.10
N GLY A 478 -13.28 -25.50 -15.66
CA GLY A 478 -12.34 -26.22 -16.52
C GLY A 478 -11.22 -26.97 -15.77
N ILE A 479 -11.12 -26.81 -14.45
CA ILE A 479 -10.05 -27.39 -13.62
C ILE A 479 -10.60 -28.59 -12.85
N GLN A 480 -10.02 -29.78 -13.04
CA GLN A 480 -10.43 -31.00 -12.34
C GLN A 480 -9.57 -31.30 -11.10
N GLY A 481 -10.16 -31.97 -10.10
CA GLY A 481 -9.43 -32.43 -8.92
C GLY A 481 -9.11 -31.34 -7.90
N HIS A 482 -8.17 -31.65 -6.99
CA HIS A 482 -7.78 -30.75 -5.91
C HIS A 482 -6.98 -29.54 -6.42
N VAL A 483 -7.22 -28.40 -5.78
CA VAL A 483 -6.56 -27.13 -6.07
C VAL A 483 -6.08 -26.50 -4.77
N VAL A 484 -4.88 -25.92 -4.81
CA VAL A 484 -4.41 -24.95 -3.81
C VAL A 484 -4.41 -23.58 -4.48
N VAL A 485 -5.07 -22.61 -3.87
CA VAL A 485 -5.17 -21.25 -4.40
C VAL A 485 -4.40 -20.28 -3.53
N LEU A 486 -3.58 -19.44 -4.16
CA LEU A 486 -3.04 -18.23 -3.54
C LEU A 486 -3.78 -17.01 -4.09
N PHE A 487 -4.24 -16.10 -3.24
CA PHE A 487 -4.67 -14.77 -3.68
C PHE A 487 -3.63 -13.73 -3.28
N GLN A 488 -3.23 -12.88 -4.22
CA GLN A 488 -2.56 -11.62 -3.86
C GLN A 488 -3.53 -10.68 -3.15
N THR A 489 -3.00 -9.80 -2.31
CA THR A 489 -3.77 -8.72 -1.67
C THR A 489 -4.53 -7.92 -2.73
N GLY A 490 -5.82 -7.68 -2.49
CA GLY A 490 -6.73 -7.02 -3.44
C GLY A 490 -8.17 -7.46 -3.20
N CYS A 491 -9.11 -6.99 -4.04
CA CYS A 491 -10.54 -7.21 -3.85
C CYS A 491 -10.88 -8.70 -3.63
N GLY A 492 -10.33 -9.58 -4.48
CA GLY A 492 -10.60 -11.02 -4.41
C GLY A 492 -10.25 -11.64 -3.04
N MET A 493 -9.15 -11.19 -2.42
CA MET A 493 -8.76 -11.61 -1.08
C MET A 493 -9.68 -11.00 -0.02
N VAL A 494 -9.80 -9.66 0.00
CA VAL A 494 -10.48 -8.93 1.08
C VAL A 494 -11.93 -9.38 1.25
N VAL A 495 -12.63 -9.62 0.14
CA VAL A 495 -14.05 -9.97 0.18
C VAL A 495 -14.32 -11.45 0.46
N THR A 496 -13.29 -12.31 0.44
CA THR A 496 -13.44 -13.76 0.66
C THR A 496 -12.80 -14.26 1.95
N THR A 497 -11.97 -13.47 2.62
CA THR A 497 -11.25 -13.90 3.83
C THR A 497 -11.32 -12.90 4.98
N GLY A 498 -12.51 -12.34 5.24
CA GLY A 498 -12.74 -11.52 6.43
C GLY A 498 -12.74 -12.37 7.70
N TYR A 499 -11.67 -12.30 8.50
CA TYR A 499 -11.52 -13.09 9.73
C TYR A 499 -12.70 -12.88 10.70
N PRO A 500 -13.25 -13.94 11.33
CA PRO A 500 -12.82 -15.34 11.30
C PRO A 500 -13.46 -16.20 10.19
N TYR A 501 -14.01 -15.57 9.15
CA TYR A 501 -14.75 -16.23 8.07
C TYR A 501 -13.90 -16.45 6.82
N THR A 502 -14.28 -17.44 6.03
CA THR A 502 -13.70 -17.73 4.71
C THR A 502 -14.78 -18.18 3.74
N SER A 503 -14.66 -17.76 2.48
CA SER A 503 -15.47 -18.25 1.37
C SER A 503 -14.76 -19.34 0.56
N HIS A 504 -13.57 -19.81 0.97
CA HIS A 504 -12.82 -20.82 0.21
C HIS A 504 -13.19 -22.23 0.65
N ASN A 505 -13.61 -23.07 -0.30
CA ASN A 505 -13.86 -24.51 -0.10
C ASN A 505 -12.61 -25.36 -0.41
N VAL A 506 -11.50 -24.69 -0.73
CA VAL A 506 -10.20 -25.25 -1.09
C VAL A 506 -9.14 -24.68 -0.16
N THR A 507 -7.95 -25.28 -0.17
CA THR A 507 -6.79 -24.71 0.52
C THR A 507 -6.47 -23.33 -0.05
N TYR A 508 -6.41 -22.35 0.84
CA TYR A 508 -6.16 -20.95 0.54
C TYR A 508 -4.83 -20.52 1.16
N ILE A 509 -4.06 -19.73 0.42
CA ILE A 509 -2.81 -19.12 0.87
C ILE A 509 -2.88 -17.61 0.59
N HIS A 510 -2.37 -16.83 1.53
CA HIS A 510 -2.09 -15.41 1.36
C HIS A 510 -0.76 -15.08 2.03
N ASN A 511 -0.04 -14.11 1.48
CA ASN A 511 1.21 -13.60 2.04
C ASN A 511 1.26 -12.07 1.92
N LEU A 512 2.03 -11.52 0.99
CA LEU A 512 2.08 -10.07 0.72
C LEU A 512 1.58 -9.77 -0.69
N PHE A 513 1.39 -8.48 -0.98
CA PHE A 513 0.84 -8.04 -2.26
C PHE A 513 1.79 -8.37 -3.43
N GLN A 514 3.08 -8.10 -3.27
CA GLN A 514 4.11 -8.23 -4.30
C GLN A 514 4.66 -9.65 -4.49
N SER A 515 4.57 -10.51 -3.48
CA SER A 515 5.33 -11.77 -3.41
C SER A 515 4.50 -13.03 -3.72
N GLY A 516 3.31 -12.89 -4.31
CA GLY A 516 2.42 -14.02 -4.58
C GLY A 516 3.06 -15.14 -5.41
N ALA A 517 3.72 -14.78 -6.51
CA ALA A 517 4.33 -15.74 -7.42
C ALA A 517 5.45 -16.60 -6.76
N PRO A 518 6.46 -16.02 -6.10
CA PRO A 518 7.47 -16.80 -5.40
C PRO A 518 6.90 -17.57 -4.20
N THR A 519 5.88 -17.03 -3.51
CA THR A 519 5.20 -17.74 -2.42
C THR A 519 4.58 -19.05 -2.93
N LEU A 520 3.78 -19.00 -3.99
CA LEU A 520 3.18 -20.22 -4.55
C LEU A 520 4.23 -21.13 -5.22
N GLY A 521 5.25 -20.56 -5.87
CA GLY A 521 6.37 -21.32 -6.42
C GLY A 521 7.08 -22.17 -5.36
N GLY A 522 7.33 -21.61 -4.18
CA GLY A 522 7.90 -22.35 -3.04
C GLY A 522 7.00 -23.51 -2.58
N VAL A 523 5.68 -23.33 -2.58
CA VAL A 523 4.72 -24.41 -2.26
C VAL A 523 4.78 -25.53 -3.29
N VAL A 524 4.83 -25.19 -4.58
CA VAL A 524 4.91 -26.16 -5.69
C VAL A 524 6.19 -26.99 -5.60
N ASP A 525 7.33 -26.33 -5.43
CA ASP A 525 8.63 -27.01 -5.38
C ASP A 525 8.75 -27.89 -4.13
N ALA A 526 8.29 -27.41 -2.98
CA ALA A 526 8.23 -28.20 -1.76
C ALA A 526 7.31 -29.42 -1.91
N PHE A 527 6.12 -29.25 -2.50
CA PHE A 527 5.19 -30.36 -2.75
C PHE A 527 5.86 -31.47 -3.60
N LYS A 528 6.50 -31.10 -4.70
CA LYS A 528 7.20 -32.04 -5.57
C LYS A 528 8.39 -32.72 -4.89
N GLU A 529 9.17 -31.97 -4.12
CA GLU A 529 10.30 -32.52 -3.39
C GLU A 529 9.83 -33.52 -2.33
N ARG A 530 8.72 -33.24 -1.65
CA ARG A 530 8.09 -34.18 -0.71
C ARG A 530 7.54 -35.42 -1.41
N GLN A 531 7.01 -35.31 -2.62
CA GLN A 531 6.67 -36.48 -3.45
C GLN A 531 7.91 -37.30 -3.85
N ARG A 532 9.00 -36.64 -4.24
CA ARG A 532 10.26 -37.30 -4.59
C ARG A 532 10.84 -38.08 -3.40
N ARG A 533 10.70 -37.54 -2.19
CA ARG A 533 11.12 -38.16 -0.91
C ARG A 533 10.16 -39.24 -0.40
N GLY A 534 8.98 -39.39 -1.00
CA GLY A 534 7.98 -40.36 -0.55
C GLY A 534 7.15 -39.93 0.66
N GLU A 535 7.22 -38.65 1.06
CA GLU A 535 6.40 -38.07 2.14
C GLU A 535 4.96 -37.79 1.69
N ILE A 536 4.78 -37.55 0.39
CA ILE A 536 3.48 -37.39 -0.27
C ILE A 536 3.39 -38.44 -1.39
N PRO A 537 2.26 -39.17 -1.53
CA PRO A 537 2.09 -40.11 -2.64
C PRO A 537 2.25 -39.44 -4.01
N ARG A 538 2.92 -40.12 -4.94
CA ARG A 538 3.03 -39.65 -6.35
C ARG A 538 1.68 -39.61 -7.08
N SER A 539 0.68 -40.32 -6.57
CA SER A 539 -0.69 -40.29 -7.07
C SER A 539 -1.47 -39.03 -6.67
N GLU A 540 -0.96 -38.27 -5.69
CA GLU A 540 -1.53 -36.99 -5.29
C GLU A 540 -1.22 -35.94 -6.37
N ASP A 541 -2.26 -35.32 -6.92
CA ASP A 541 -2.15 -34.49 -8.13
C ASP A 541 -2.92 -33.19 -7.95
N ILE A 542 -2.25 -32.20 -7.35
CA ILE A 542 -2.79 -30.90 -7.01
C ILE A 542 -2.48 -29.89 -8.11
N THR A 543 -3.47 -29.06 -8.46
CA THR A 543 -3.24 -27.89 -9.32
C THR A 543 -3.01 -26.65 -8.46
N PHE A 544 -1.94 -25.91 -8.73
CA PHE A 544 -1.59 -24.70 -7.99
C PHE A 544 -2.00 -23.47 -8.82
N VAL A 545 -2.82 -22.60 -8.25
CA VAL A 545 -3.34 -21.40 -8.93
C VAL A 545 -3.08 -20.17 -8.09
N MET A 546 -2.36 -19.21 -8.64
CA MET A 546 -2.24 -17.87 -8.10
C MET A 546 -3.27 -16.99 -8.78
N VAL A 547 -4.14 -16.36 -8.00
CA VAL A 547 -5.12 -15.37 -8.47
C VAL A 547 -4.62 -13.98 -8.08
N THR A 548 -4.63 -13.07 -9.04
CA THR A 548 -4.15 -11.70 -8.87
C THR A 548 -5.03 -10.69 -9.59
N GLY A 549 -5.12 -9.47 -9.07
CA GLY A 549 -5.69 -8.35 -9.81
C GLY A 549 -4.65 -7.72 -10.75
N ASP A 550 -5.06 -6.83 -11.64
CA ASP A 550 -4.13 -6.14 -12.53
C ASP A 550 -3.02 -5.37 -11.78
N GLY A 551 -3.34 -4.80 -10.60
CA GLY A 551 -2.34 -4.16 -9.75
C GLY A 551 -1.39 -5.09 -9.01
N GLY A 552 -1.80 -6.34 -8.73
CA GLY A 552 -0.85 -7.34 -8.25
C GLY A 552 0.19 -7.69 -9.32
N MET A 553 -0.17 -7.51 -10.59
CA MET A 553 0.74 -7.63 -11.73
C MET A 553 1.45 -6.31 -12.08
N ASP A 554 1.28 -5.24 -11.32
CA ASP A 554 2.19 -4.08 -11.32
C ASP A 554 3.33 -4.36 -10.34
N ILE A 555 3.04 -4.32 -9.03
CA ILE A 555 4.04 -4.51 -7.97
C ILE A 555 4.68 -5.92 -7.94
N GLY A 556 3.93 -6.94 -8.37
CA GLY A 556 4.38 -8.33 -8.42
C GLY A 556 5.00 -8.75 -9.76
N MET A 557 5.11 -7.85 -10.75
CA MET A 557 5.50 -8.23 -12.11
C MET A 557 6.88 -8.91 -12.16
N GLY A 558 7.91 -8.31 -11.56
CA GLY A 558 9.26 -8.88 -11.57
C GLY A 558 9.31 -10.27 -10.93
N HIS A 559 8.52 -10.47 -9.87
CA HIS A 559 8.36 -11.76 -9.21
C HIS A 559 7.64 -12.80 -10.08
N ALA A 560 6.61 -12.39 -10.83
CA ALA A 560 5.88 -13.24 -11.78
C ALA A 560 6.78 -13.64 -12.97
N ILE A 561 7.54 -12.71 -13.54
CA ILE A 561 8.55 -12.98 -14.56
C ILE A 561 9.59 -13.97 -14.03
N GLY A 562 10.10 -13.76 -12.81
CA GLY A 562 11.02 -14.70 -12.18
C GLY A 562 10.44 -16.11 -12.05
N ALA A 563 9.16 -16.24 -11.70
CA ALA A 563 8.47 -17.54 -11.65
C ALA A 563 8.30 -18.17 -13.04
N ALA A 564 8.03 -17.36 -14.07
CA ALA A 564 7.91 -17.80 -15.46
C ALA A 564 9.25 -18.33 -16.00
N LEU A 565 10.35 -17.62 -15.74
CA LEU A 565 11.69 -18.03 -16.15
C LEU A 565 12.19 -19.28 -15.41
N ARG A 566 11.73 -19.52 -14.18
CA ARG A 566 11.93 -20.80 -13.46
C ARG A 566 10.96 -21.89 -13.89
N ASN A 567 9.98 -21.54 -14.72
CA ASN A 567 8.97 -22.43 -15.28
C ASN A 567 8.24 -23.28 -14.23
N HIS A 568 7.86 -22.69 -13.10
CA HIS A 568 7.15 -23.42 -12.04
C HIS A 568 5.81 -23.99 -12.55
N ASN A 569 5.49 -25.21 -12.12
CA ASN A 569 4.25 -25.92 -12.49
C ASN A 569 3.03 -25.36 -11.75
N MET A 570 2.59 -24.17 -12.15
CA MET A 570 1.48 -23.43 -11.58
C MET A 570 0.81 -22.53 -12.63
N ILE A 571 -0.39 -22.06 -12.30
CA ILE A 571 -1.14 -21.09 -13.10
C ILE A 571 -1.10 -19.74 -12.38
N ILE A 572 -0.75 -18.68 -13.09
CA ILE A 572 -1.02 -17.29 -12.68
C ILE A 572 -2.25 -16.81 -13.47
N LEU A 573 -3.30 -16.42 -12.75
CA LEU A 573 -4.55 -15.94 -13.31
C LEU A 573 -4.80 -14.50 -12.85
N GLU A 574 -4.58 -13.55 -13.74
CA GLU A 574 -4.91 -12.13 -13.56
C GLU A 574 -6.40 -11.91 -13.86
N TYR A 575 -7.13 -11.30 -12.92
CA TYR A 575 -8.39 -10.63 -13.20
C TYR A 575 -8.10 -9.14 -13.39
N ASP A 576 -8.42 -8.61 -14.56
CA ASP A 576 -8.21 -7.22 -14.92
C ASP A 576 -9.52 -6.47 -14.82
N ASN A 577 -9.56 -5.50 -13.92
CA ASN A 577 -10.64 -4.55 -13.81
C ASN A 577 -10.20 -3.10 -14.03
N GLN A 578 -8.98 -2.89 -14.53
CA GLN A 578 -8.46 -1.62 -15.00
C GLN A 578 -8.33 -0.55 -13.91
N GLY A 579 -7.76 -0.95 -12.77
CA GLY A 579 -7.46 -0.05 -11.66
C GLY A 579 -7.26 -0.78 -10.34
N TYR A 580 -6.69 -0.10 -9.35
CA TYR A 580 -6.54 -0.65 -8.00
C TYR A 580 -7.85 -0.49 -7.21
N MET A 581 -8.84 -1.33 -7.53
CA MET A 581 -10.22 -1.14 -7.04
C MET A 581 -10.36 -1.28 -5.52
N ASN A 582 -9.51 -2.11 -4.88
CA ASN A 582 -9.61 -2.34 -3.44
C ASN A 582 -9.27 -1.09 -2.62
N THR A 583 -8.37 -0.26 -3.13
CA THR A 583 -7.78 0.85 -2.40
C THR A 583 -8.44 2.19 -2.73
N GLY A 584 -9.46 2.23 -3.60
CA GLY A 584 -10.13 3.47 -4.03
C GLY A 584 -10.05 3.76 -5.54
N ALA A 585 -9.78 2.75 -6.38
CA ALA A 585 -9.74 2.86 -7.84
C ALA A 585 -8.64 3.77 -8.38
N GLN A 586 -7.43 3.63 -7.85
CA GLN A 586 -6.26 4.33 -8.38
C GLN A 586 -5.85 3.77 -9.75
N LEU A 587 -5.02 4.55 -10.43
CA LEU A 587 -4.39 4.16 -11.67
C LEU A 587 -3.52 2.91 -11.46
N SER A 588 -3.82 1.87 -12.23
CA SER A 588 -2.93 0.73 -12.51
C SER A 588 -2.30 0.89 -13.89
N PHE A 589 -1.24 0.15 -14.20
CA PHE A 589 -0.72 0.19 -15.57
C PHE A 589 -1.61 -0.56 -16.56
N SER A 590 -2.64 -1.30 -16.11
CA SER A 590 -3.71 -1.81 -16.98
C SER A 590 -4.81 -0.77 -17.26
N THR A 591 -4.79 0.38 -16.57
CA THR A 591 -5.74 1.48 -16.82
C THR A 591 -5.52 2.05 -18.23
N PRO A 592 -6.54 2.08 -19.10
CA PRO A 592 -6.38 2.61 -20.46
C PRO A 592 -6.26 4.13 -20.51
N MET A 593 -5.66 4.64 -21.59
CA MET A 593 -5.57 6.07 -21.86
C MET A 593 -6.96 6.73 -21.83
N GLY A 594 -7.04 7.89 -21.20
CA GLY A 594 -8.26 8.69 -21.05
C GLY A 594 -9.23 8.19 -19.98
N HIS A 595 -8.97 7.04 -19.34
CA HIS A 595 -9.85 6.59 -18.26
C HIS A 595 -9.66 7.48 -17.02
N ALA A 596 -10.77 7.88 -16.40
CA ALA A 596 -10.72 8.54 -15.10
C ALA A 596 -10.48 7.51 -13.98
N THR A 597 -9.60 7.85 -13.04
CA THR A 597 -9.34 7.12 -11.79
C THR A 597 -9.21 8.11 -10.64
N SER A 598 -9.08 7.64 -9.39
CA SER A 598 -8.85 8.55 -8.26
C SER A 598 -7.45 9.19 -8.24
N THR A 599 -6.58 8.81 -9.17
CA THR A 599 -5.25 9.42 -9.38
C THR A 599 -5.01 9.72 -10.86
N SER A 600 -6.10 9.91 -11.60
CA SER A 600 -6.12 10.50 -12.93
C SER A 600 -7.49 11.12 -13.17
N HIS A 601 -7.76 12.20 -12.46
CA HIS A 601 -8.99 12.97 -12.53
C HIS A 601 -9.16 13.64 -13.89
N VAL A 602 -10.40 14.07 -14.13
CA VAL A 602 -10.80 14.82 -15.32
C VAL A 602 -11.29 16.17 -14.86
N GLY A 603 -10.63 17.23 -15.34
CA GLY A 603 -10.92 18.61 -14.99
C GLY A 603 -10.39 19.56 -16.08
N PRO A 604 -10.50 20.88 -15.89
CA PRO A 604 -10.00 21.84 -16.87
C PRO A 604 -8.52 21.68 -17.23
N TYR A 605 -7.71 21.09 -16.34
CA TYR A 605 -6.27 20.90 -16.52
C TYR A 605 -5.82 19.43 -16.73
N GLN A 606 -6.74 18.46 -16.66
CA GLN A 606 -6.45 17.03 -16.81
C GLN A 606 -7.54 16.28 -17.58
N SER A 607 -7.13 15.23 -18.31
CA SER A 607 -8.00 14.45 -19.21
C SER A 607 -7.98 12.95 -18.90
N GLY A 608 -7.84 12.57 -17.63
CA GLY A 608 -7.64 11.18 -17.23
C GLY A 608 -6.23 10.65 -17.52
N HIS A 609 -6.07 9.32 -17.49
CA HIS A 609 -4.77 8.68 -17.68
C HIS A 609 -4.11 9.02 -19.02
N LYS A 610 -2.83 9.41 -19.00
CA LYS A 610 -2.10 9.89 -20.18
C LYS A 610 -1.48 8.81 -21.06
N LEU A 611 -1.31 7.59 -20.58
CA LEU A 611 -0.59 6.52 -21.31
C LEU A 611 -1.51 5.35 -21.65
N HIS A 612 -1.08 4.50 -22.58
CA HIS A 612 -1.81 3.28 -22.91
C HIS A 612 -1.56 2.17 -21.89
N HIS A 613 -2.52 1.25 -21.79
CA HIS A 613 -2.48 0.11 -20.89
C HIS A 613 -1.37 -0.89 -21.28
N LYS A 614 -0.80 -1.51 -20.24
CA LYS A 614 0.15 -2.61 -20.26
C LYS A 614 -0.46 -3.87 -20.85
N ASP A 615 0.30 -4.56 -21.71
CA ASP A 615 -0.07 -5.85 -22.29
C ASP A 615 0.64 -6.98 -21.54
N THR A 616 0.11 -7.35 -20.37
CA THR A 616 0.68 -8.42 -19.54
C THR A 616 0.78 -9.77 -20.24
N PRO A 617 -0.24 -10.24 -21.00
CA PRO A 617 -0.13 -11.50 -21.75
C PRO A 617 1.08 -11.54 -22.69
N GLN A 618 1.34 -10.45 -23.45
CA GLN A 618 2.50 -10.40 -24.35
C GLN A 618 3.83 -10.35 -23.59
N ILE A 619 3.90 -9.65 -22.44
CA ILE A 619 5.08 -9.68 -21.55
C ILE A 619 5.36 -11.10 -21.07
N MET A 620 4.31 -11.81 -20.64
CA MET A 620 4.46 -13.19 -20.15
C MET A 620 4.78 -14.17 -21.28
N ALA A 621 4.24 -13.97 -22.48
CA ALA A 621 4.58 -14.75 -23.66
C ALA A 621 6.06 -14.59 -24.03
N ALA A 622 6.61 -13.38 -23.91
CA ALA A 622 8.02 -13.10 -24.13
C ALA A 622 8.96 -13.80 -23.12
N CYS A 623 8.43 -14.34 -22.02
CA CYS A 623 9.17 -15.24 -21.11
C CYS A 623 9.31 -16.66 -21.66
N ASN A 624 8.78 -16.96 -22.86
CA ASN A 624 8.78 -18.27 -23.52
C ASN A 624 8.08 -19.38 -22.73
N ILE A 625 7.06 -19.03 -21.94
CA ILE A 625 6.21 -20.04 -21.30
C ILE A 625 5.29 -20.70 -22.32
N ASN A 626 4.99 -21.98 -22.11
CA ASN A 626 4.32 -22.79 -23.12
C ASN A 626 2.86 -22.42 -23.35
N TYR A 627 2.22 -21.72 -22.41
CA TYR A 627 0.81 -21.37 -22.54
C TYR A 627 0.44 -20.03 -21.90
N VAL A 628 -0.09 -19.14 -22.74
CA VAL A 628 -0.67 -17.84 -22.36
C VAL A 628 -2.07 -17.72 -22.94
N PHE A 629 -3.02 -17.13 -22.22
CA PHE A 629 -4.34 -16.86 -22.78
C PHE A 629 -5.02 -15.61 -22.23
N THR A 630 -5.97 -15.08 -23.00
CA THR A 630 -6.95 -14.09 -22.55
C THR A 630 -8.35 -14.69 -22.54
N GLY A 631 -9.24 -14.20 -21.67
CA GLY A 631 -10.61 -14.72 -21.58
C GLY A 631 -11.61 -13.77 -20.93
N ILE A 632 -12.90 -14.01 -21.16
CA ILE A 632 -14.01 -13.33 -20.45
C ILE A 632 -15.15 -14.31 -20.16
N ALA A 633 -15.97 -13.99 -19.16
CA ALA A 633 -17.05 -14.86 -18.71
C ALA A 633 -18.17 -15.06 -19.76
N THR A 634 -18.44 -14.08 -20.64
CA THR A 634 -19.48 -14.23 -21.68
C THR A 634 -19.11 -15.25 -22.75
N GLN A 635 -17.81 -15.43 -23.02
CA GLN A 635 -17.29 -16.48 -23.89
C GLN A 635 -16.95 -17.74 -23.06
N TYR A 636 -17.90 -18.19 -22.25
CA TYR A 636 -17.69 -19.25 -21.25
C TYR A 636 -17.11 -20.55 -21.82
N ARG A 637 -17.50 -20.94 -23.04
CA ARG A 637 -16.98 -22.15 -23.68
C ARG A 637 -15.50 -22.05 -24.02
N ASP A 638 -15.08 -20.88 -24.46
CA ASP A 638 -13.68 -20.57 -24.74
C ASP A 638 -12.87 -20.60 -23.43
N LEU A 639 -13.35 -19.89 -22.40
CA LEU A 639 -12.68 -19.80 -21.11
C LEU A 639 -12.54 -21.18 -20.41
N ILE A 640 -13.58 -22.02 -20.42
CA ILE A 640 -13.52 -23.37 -19.83
C ILE A 640 -12.52 -24.27 -20.59
N LYS A 641 -12.48 -24.19 -21.93
CA LYS A 641 -11.50 -24.93 -22.73
C LYS A 641 -10.07 -24.47 -22.41
N LYS A 642 -9.86 -23.16 -22.31
CA LYS A 642 -8.57 -22.56 -21.94
C LYS A 642 -8.14 -22.97 -20.54
N ALA A 643 -9.06 -23.07 -19.59
CA ALA A 643 -8.78 -23.55 -18.25
C ALA A 643 -8.36 -25.03 -18.22
N ALA A 644 -9.03 -25.90 -18.98
CA ALA A 644 -8.63 -27.31 -19.10
C ALA A 644 -7.21 -27.45 -19.69
N LYS A 645 -6.87 -26.65 -20.72
CA LYS A 645 -5.50 -26.57 -21.24
C LYS A 645 -4.53 -26.02 -20.20
N ALA A 646 -4.89 -24.93 -19.52
CA ALA A 646 -4.08 -24.33 -18.47
C ALA A 646 -3.69 -25.36 -17.40
N GLN A 647 -4.64 -26.20 -16.97
CA GLN A 647 -4.34 -27.29 -16.05
C GLN A 647 -3.35 -28.30 -16.63
N TYR A 648 -3.55 -28.72 -17.88
CA TYR A 648 -2.63 -29.65 -18.56
C TYR A 648 -1.21 -29.07 -18.60
N PHE A 649 -1.04 -27.85 -19.12
CA PHE A 649 0.27 -27.21 -19.23
C PHE A 649 0.89 -26.99 -17.85
N ALA A 650 0.11 -26.51 -16.87
CA ALA A 650 0.57 -26.32 -15.50
C ALA A 650 1.12 -27.60 -14.87
N LYS A 651 0.49 -28.74 -15.12
CA LYS A 651 0.93 -30.04 -14.56
C LYS A 651 2.09 -30.67 -15.32
N ASN A 652 2.17 -30.47 -16.63
CA ASN A 652 3.07 -31.26 -17.48
C ASN A 652 4.24 -30.46 -18.06
N GLU A 653 4.07 -29.16 -18.32
CA GLU A 653 4.99 -28.39 -19.15
C GLU A 653 5.54 -27.12 -18.46
N GLY A 654 4.92 -26.64 -17.38
CA GLY A 654 5.45 -25.57 -16.54
C GLY A 654 4.46 -24.44 -16.31
N LEU A 655 4.93 -23.19 -16.29
CA LEU A 655 4.10 -22.06 -15.89
C LEU A 655 3.07 -21.71 -16.96
N VAL A 656 1.85 -21.39 -16.51
CA VAL A 656 0.78 -20.84 -17.34
C VAL A 656 0.42 -19.46 -16.85
N TYR A 657 0.16 -18.54 -17.79
CA TYR A 657 -0.39 -17.23 -17.47
C TYR A 657 -1.73 -16.99 -18.21
N GLY A 658 -2.73 -16.51 -17.47
CA GLY A 658 -4.04 -16.17 -18.01
C GLY A 658 -4.48 -14.79 -17.56
N LYS A 659 -5.10 -14.02 -18.46
CA LYS A 659 -5.68 -12.71 -18.15
C LYS A 659 -7.18 -12.68 -18.46
N LEU A 660 -7.98 -12.34 -17.45
CA LEU A 660 -9.44 -12.26 -17.55
C LEU A 660 -9.91 -10.81 -17.43
N LEU A 661 -10.59 -10.26 -18.43
CA LEU A 661 -11.27 -8.98 -18.24
C LEU A 661 -12.56 -9.21 -17.44
N ILE A 662 -12.70 -8.51 -16.32
CA ILE A 662 -13.86 -8.61 -15.43
C ILE A 662 -14.46 -7.23 -15.16
N ALA A 663 -15.76 -7.19 -14.90
CA ALA A 663 -16.46 -5.95 -14.58
C ALA A 663 -16.26 -5.50 -13.12
N CYS A 664 -16.09 -4.19 -12.93
CA CYS A 664 -16.15 -3.53 -11.63
C CYS A 664 -17.22 -2.41 -11.67
N PRO A 665 -18.51 -2.73 -11.45
CA PRO A 665 -19.57 -1.74 -11.65
C PRO A 665 -19.44 -0.47 -10.80
N LEU A 666 -18.96 -0.62 -9.56
CA LEU A 666 -18.73 0.48 -8.62
C LEU A 666 -17.82 1.54 -9.24
N GLU A 667 -16.62 1.14 -9.65
CA GLU A 667 -15.57 2.07 -10.07
C GLU A 667 -15.58 2.36 -11.57
N TRP A 668 -16.22 1.49 -12.35
CA TRP A 668 -16.57 1.82 -13.74
C TRP A 668 -17.74 2.80 -13.82
N LYS A 669 -18.40 3.08 -12.68
CA LYS A 669 -19.57 3.96 -12.57
C LYS A 669 -20.65 3.52 -13.56
N SER A 670 -20.96 2.22 -13.57
CA SER A 670 -21.92 1.57 -14.47
C SER A 670 -23.02 0.86 -13.69
N GLU A 671 -24.17 0.60 -14.33
CA GLU A 671 -25.23 -0.22 -13.72
C GLU A 671 -24.73 -1.65 -13.41
N GLU A 672 -25.07 -2.19 -12.25
CA GLU A 672 -24.59 -3.49 -11.77
C GLU A 672 -24.94 -4.66 -12.72
N LYS A 673 -26.06 -4.55 -13.46
CA LYS A 673 -26.58 -5.61 -14.33
C LYS A 673 -25.88 -5.70 -15.70
N ILE A 674 -25.20 -4.64 -16.15
CA ILE A 674 -24.66 -4.56 -17.52
C ILE A 674 -23.18 -4.98 -17.61
N GLY A 675 -22.55 -5.43 -16.51
CA GLY A 675 -21.13 -5.78 -16.49
C GLY A 675 -20.71 -6.79 -17.58
N LEU A 676 -21.57 -7.77 -17.89
CA LEU A 676 -21.33 -8.73 -18.98
C LEU A 676 -21.40 -8.09 -20.37
N GLU A 677 -22.29 -7.11 -20.55
CA GLU A 677 -22.40 -6.35 -21.81
C GLU A 677 -21.15 -5.50 -22.02
N ILE A 678 -20.63 -4.87 -20.96
CA ILE A 678 -19.42 -4.04 -21.02
C ILE A 678 -18.20 -4.87 -21.44
N ILE A 679 -17.95 -6.00 -20.80
CA ILE A 679 -16.78 -6.84 -21.14
C ILE A 679 -16.91 -7.46 -22.54
N GLN A 680 -18.14 -7.74 -23.01
CA GLN A 680 -18.35 -8.20 -24.38
C GLN A 680 -18.11 -7.06 -25.39
N ALA A 681 -18.52 -5.83 -25.10
CA ALA A 681 -18.24 -4.66 -25.93
C ALA A 681 -16.73 -4.36 -26.01
N ALA A 682 -15.97 -4.61 -24.94
CA ALA A 682 -14.51 -4.52 -24.95
C ALA A 682 -13.86 -5.54 -25.92
N VAL A 683 -14.42 -6.75 -26.02
CA VAL A 683 -13.97 -7.76 -27.00
C VAL A 683 -14.40 -7.39 -28.41
N ASP A 684 -15.66 -6.99 -28.59
CA ASP A 684 -16.22 -6.66 -29.90
C ASP A 684 -15.58 -5.40 -30.51
N SER A 685 -15.06 -4.49 -29.67
CA SER A 685 -14.25 -3.35 -30.12
C SER A 685 -12.77 -3.66 -30.34
N CYS A 686 -12.37 -4.93 -30.19
CA CYS A 686 -10.98 -5.40 -30.21
C CYS A 686 -10.06 -4.81 -29.12
N PHE A 687 -10.59 -4.04 -28.17
CA PHE A 687 -9.79 -3.51 -27.05
C PHE A 687 -9.21 -4.63 -26.19
N PHE A 688 -10.00 -5.66 -25.90
CA PHE A 688 -9.58 -6.87 -25.18
C PHE A 688 -9.73 -8.10 -26.08
N PRO A 689 -8.77 -8.40 -26.98
CA PRO A 689 -8.90 -9.52 -27.89
C PRO A 689 -8.84 -10.86 -27.16
N LEU A 690 -9.59 -11.86 -27.63
CA LEU A 690 -9.56 -13.21 -27.07
C LEU A 690 -8.68 -14.14 -27.91
N TYR A 691 -7.58 -14.58 -27.32
CA TYR A 691 -6.60 -15.42 -27.97
C TYR A 691 -5.87 -16.29 -26.95
N GLU A 692 -5.03 -17.17 -27.45
CA GLU A 692 -4.09 -17.97 -26.70
C GLU A 692 -2.79 -18.13 -27.48
N ILE A 693 -1.70 -18.41 -26.76
CA ILE A 693 -0.39 -18.70 -27.33
C ILE A 693 0.00 -20.07 -26.81
N GLU A 694 0.11 -21.05 -27.71
CA GLU A 694 0.53 -22.41 -27.42
C GLU A 694 1.90 -22.64 -28.06
N HIS A 695 2.92 -22.94 -27.24
CA HIS A 695 4.29 -23.16 -27.72
C HIS A 695 4.81 -22.03 -28.63
N GLY A 696 4.47 -20.78 -28.32
CA GLY A 696 4.83 -19.60 -29.11
C GLY A 696 3.91 -19.31 -30.31
N ILE A 697 2.93 -20.18 -30.60
CA ILE A 697 2.01 -19.99 -31.74
C ILE A 697 0.73 -19.32 -31.27
N THR A 698 0.44 -18.15 -31.84
CA THR A 698 -0.73 -17.35 -31.51
C THR A 698 -1.99 -17.86 -32.20
N ASN A 699 -3.08 -18.02 -31.45
CA ASN A 699 -4.38 -18.45 -31.95
C ASN A 699 -5.48 -17.50 -31.47
N ILE A 700 -6.10 -16.76 -32.38
CA ILE A 700 -7.30 -15.96 -32.10
C ILE A 700 -8.47 -16.92 -31.89
N THR A 701 -9.11 -16.88 -30.72
CA THR A 701 -10.22 -17.78 -30.39
C THR A 701 -11.59 -17.13 -30.55
N TYR A 702 -11.64 -15.81 -30.68
CA TYR A 702 -12.82 -15.05 -31.07
C TYR A 702 -12.45 -13.91 -32.02
N ASN A 703 -12.96 -13.98 -33.26
CA ASN A 703 -12.82 -12.91 -34.24
C ASN A 703 -14.15 -12.13 -34.38
N PRO A 704 -14.24 -10.86 -33.92
CA PRO A 704 -15.44 -10.06 -34.07
C PRO A 704 -15.72 -9.63 -35.54
N GLU A 705 -14.71 -9.54 -36.40
CA GLU A 705 -14.87 -9.17 -37.82
C GLU A 705 -15.61 -10.26 -38.59
N GLU A 706 -15.15 -11.52 -38.47
CA GLU A 706 -15.79 -12.69 -39.09
C GLU A 706 -17.23 -12.90 -38.61
N LYS A 707 -17.52 -12.49 -37.38
CA LYS A 707 -18.85 -12.59 -36.77
C LYS A 707 -19.76 -11.40 -37.09
N GLY A 708 -19.27 -10.38 -37.81
CA GLY A 708 -20.02 -9.15 -38.09
C GLY A 708 -20.36 -8.34 -36.83
N LYS A 709 -19.52 -8.42 -35.79
CA LYS A 709 -19.71 -7.81 -34.48
C LYS A 709 -18.71 -6.71 -34.15
N LYS A 710 -17.70 -6.46 -34.99
CA LYS A 710 -16.69 -5.43 -34.73
C LYS A 710 -17.35 -4.05 -34.56
N THR A 711 -17.02 -3.36 -33.48
CA THR A 711 -17.51 -2.01 -33.16
C THR A 711 -16.34 -1.05 -32.94
N PRO A 712 -16.54 0.28 -33.07
CA PRO A 712 -15.53 1.24 -32.63
C PRO A 712 -15.43 1.27 -31.10
N VAL A 713 -14.27 1.65 -30.56
CA VAL A 713 -14.00 1.70 -29.11
C VAL A 713 -14.98 2.60 -28.36
N THR A 714 -15.52 3.63 -29.02
CA THR A 714 -16.53 4.54 -28.44
C THR A 714 -17.81 3.82 -28.00
N GLU A 715 -18.17 2.70 -28.65
CA GLU A 715 -19.33 1.89 -28.27
C GLU A 715 -19.13 1.15 -26.95
N TRP A 716 -17.88 0.86 -26.59
CA TRP A 716 -17.50 0.35 -25.28
C TRP A 716 -17.37 1.47 -24.25
N LEU A 717 -16.66 2.55 -24.59
CA LEU A 717 -16.43 3.70 -23.69
C LEU A 717 -17.73 4.36 -23.21
N LYS A 718 -18.80 4.35 -24.00
CA LYS A 718 -20.09 4.95 -23.60
C LYS A 718 -20.81 4.24 -22.46
N LEU A 719 -20.45 2.98 -22.20
CA LEU A 719 -21.14 2.13 -21.21
C LEU A 719 -20.68 2.40 -19.77
N MET A 720 -19.59 3.15 -19.57
CA MET A 720 -18.98 3.40 -18.27
C MET A 720 -18.95 4.89 -17.95
N GLY A 721 -19.29 5.26 -16.71
CA GLY A 721 -19.21 6.65 -16.26
C GLY A 721 -17.77 7.17 -16.23
N LYS A 722 -16.78 6.31 -15.91
CA LYS A 722 -15.35 6.69 -15.86
C LYS A 722 -14.74 7.08 -17.21
N THR A 723 -15.40 6.79 -18.33
CA THR A 723 -14.94 7.09 -19.70
C THR A 723 -15.88 7.97 -20.49
N ARG A 724 -17.09 8.26 -19.99
CA ARG A 724 -18.12 8.98 -20.73
C ARG A 724 -17.67 10.37 -21.22
N HIS A 725 -16.76 11.03 -20.50
CA HIS A 725 -16.19 12.31 -20.90
C HIS A 725 -15.44 12.24 -22.24
N LEU A 726 -14.83 11.10 -22.59
CA LEU A 726 -14.11 10.88 -23.85
C LEU A 726 -15.00 10.96 -25.10
N LEU A 727 -16.33 10.96 -24.94
CA LEU A 727 -17.28 11.13 -26.04
C LEU A 727 -17.54 12.60 -26.41
N LYS A 728 -17.07 13.54 -25.58
CA LYS A 728 -17.23 14.97 -25.85
C LYS A 728 -16.25 15.42 -26.94
N PRO A 729 -16.60 16.46 -27.73
CA PRO A 729 -15.74 16.97 -28.80
C PRO A 729 -14.33 17.38 -28.32
N GLU A 730 -14.21 17.89 -27.10
CA GLU A 730 -12.93 18.32 -26.51
C GLU A 730 -11.93 17.18 -26.27
N TYR A 731 -12.38 15.92 -26.20
CA TYR A 731 -11.52 14.74 -26.00
C TYR A 731 -11.41 13.85 -27.24
N LYS A 732 -11.85 14.36 -28.41
CA LYS A 732 -11.87 13.59 -29.67
C LYS A 732 -10.50 13.01 -30.01
N ASP A 733 -9.44 13.79 -29.86
CA ASP A 733 -8.08 13.36 -30.17
C ASP A 733 -7.63 12.18 -29.28
N VAL A 734 -8.05 12.17 -28.01
CA VAL A 734 -7.77 11.07 -27.08
C VAL A 734 -8.52 9.81 -27.53
N ALA A 735 -9.80 9.91 -27.84
CA ALA A 735 -10.60 8.78 -28.30
C ALA A 735 -10.08 8.20 -29.63
N GLU A 736 -9.66 9.05 -30.58
CA GLU A 736 -9.05 8.63 -31.84
C GLU A 736 -7.68 7.96 -31.62
N SER A 737 -6.87 8.45 -30.68
CA SER A 737 -5.62 7.81 -30.28
C SER A 737 -5.87 6.40 -29.70
N VAL A 738 -6.89 6.25 -28.85
CA VAL A 738 -7.32 4.95 -28.31
C VAL A 738 -7.76 4.00 -29.43
N GLN A 739 -8.61 4.45 -30.35
CA GLN A 739 -9.05 3.64 -31.49
C GLN A 739 -7.86 3.16 -32.34
N LYS A 740 -6.95 4.09 -32.68
CA LYS A 740 -5.77 3.79 -33.51
C LYS A 740 -4.86 2.74 -32.87
N GLU A 741 -4.62 2.84 -31.56
CA GLU A 741 -3.79 1.86 -30.86
C GLU A 741 -4.48 0.49 -30.75
N VAL A 742 -5.80 0.46 -30.51
CA VAL A 742 -6.58 -0.78 -30.50
C VAL A 742 -6.54 -1.47 -31.86
N ASP A 743 -6.78 -0.73 -32.95
CA ASP A 743 -6.70 -1.28 -34.31
C ASP A 743 -5.28 -1.80 -34.61
N ARG A 744 -4.23 -1.05 -34.24
CA ARG A 744 -2.83 -1.48 -34.44
C ARG A 744 -2.52 -2.79 -33.70
N ARG A 745 -2.96 -2.93 -32.45
CA ARG A 745 -2.78 -4.16 -31.66
C ARG A 745 -3.55 -5.34 -32.26
N TRP A 746 -4.77 -5.09 -32.74
CA TRP A 746 -5.59 -6.11 -33.42
C TRP A 746 -4.95 -6.60 -34.72
N GLU A 747 -4.50 -5.70 -35.59
CA GLU A 747 -3.83 -6.08 -36.85
C GLU A 747 -2.55 -6.88 -36.60
N ARG A 748 -1.76 -6.48 -35.59
CA ARG A 748 -0.59 -7.26 -35.17
C ARG A 748 -0.97 -8.67 -34.74
N LEU A 749 -2.03 -8.81 -33.93
CA LEU A 749 -2.48 -10.12 -33.45
C LEU A 749 -2.98 -11.01 -34.60
N LYS A 750 -3.66 -10.44 -35.60
CA LYS A 750 -4.05 -11.17 -36.81
C LYS A 750 -2.84 -11.68 -37.58
N ALA A 751 -1.82 -10.84 -37.78
CA ALA A 751 -0.58 -11.27 -38.43
C ALA A 751 0.10 -12.42 -37.67
N MET A 752 0.15 -12.35 -36.33
CA MET A 752 0.67 -13.43 -35.48
C MET A 752 -0.17 -14.71 -35.57
N HIS A 753 -1.50 -14.57 -35.68
CA HIS A 753 -2.41 -15.71 -35.85
C HIS A 753 -2.24 -16.41 -37.20
N GLU A 754 -2.05 -15.64 -38.26
CA GLU A 754 -1.89 -16.15 -39.63
C GLU A 754 -0.51 -16.76 -39.87
N HIS A 755 0.50 -16.39 -39.07
CA HIS A 755 1.88 -16.75 -39.32
C HIS A 755 2.59 -17.30 -38.05
N PRO A 756 2.88 -18.62 -37.98
CA PRO A 756 3.38 -19.27 -36.75
C PRO A 756 4.80 -18.86 -36.30
N LEU A 757 5.52 -18.06 -37.08
CA LEU A 757 6.85 -17.52 -36.71
C LEU A 757 6.78 -16.10 -36.10
N LEU A 758 5.60 -15.47 -36.10
CA LEU A 758 5.37 -14.13 -35.54
C LEU A 758 4.74 -14.25 -34.15
#